data_AF-A0A1D2X676-F1
#
_entry.id   AF-A0A1D2X676-F1
#
_cell.length_a   1.000
_cell.length_b   1.000
_cell.length_c   1.000
_cell.angle_alpha   90.00
_cell.angle_beta   90.00
_cell.angle_gamma   90.00
#
_symmetry.space_group_name_H-M   'P 1'
#
loop_
_entity.id
_entity.type
_entity.pdbx_description
1 polymer ?
#
loop_
_entity_poly.entity_id
_entity_poly.type
_entity_poly.pdbx_seq_one_letter_code
_entity_poly.pdbx_strand_id
1 'polypeptide(L)'
;MNIRSVLQTKPVRVFLFAVFAILPLSTWGGTLKEMKAAALPGKMVKLSLMFDGPAPTAKGYSIEQPPRISVDLPYTRSELPKYNEIGFENARSVTVLESGDRTRLVVNLLESTRFSTRAEGNMLYVYLGGTPGSNPIMAPPVSDSGAPLAANASQGISHIDFQRGEEGEGNVIITLGDAGIPMDINEMGGRIRLEFQGSVLPGRLRNRLDVIDFATPVKFIDANVADGNTVIMIEPKGQFEYLAYQTDNTLTVSVKSISTRDRGRKNGGLAYKGDKLSLNFQDIEVRAVLQLVADFTDLNLVASDTVGGNVTLRLQNVPWDQALDIVLKAKGLDKRLEGNVLTVAPAEEIAARERQQLENEKQIRELAPVYTDLIQINYADASEISEVLAGGGEESLLTERGSVQVVSRTNSLLVKDTQAKLDEIRALIEQLDVPVRQVMIEARIVTLSTDFQEDLGVKWTAQKNNLLNNDDTTLSVGGAGTGNVFTDLGVTGGGSSALAIGFATNGTILNLELSALLSDGGGEVISQPKVITADKMKAVIKSGKEIPYEEKTSSGATSVAFKDAVLGLEVTPQITPDGRVIMDIKINNDDTTADTSNNVPIISTNEISTQVLVENGETIVLGGVFKQTQSKSVTKVPLLGDIPYVGSLFRKTTNQDSKEELLVFITPRIINDDVSLR
;
A
#
# COMPACT_ATOMS: atom_id res chain seq x y z
N MET A 1 13.41 -1.00 39.96
CA MET A 1 14.72 -0.94 40.65
C MET A 1 15.47 0.30 40.15
N ASN A 2 16.03 1.09 41.07
CA ASN A 2 16.68 2.41 40.93
C ASN A 2 15.78 3.67 40.94
N ILE A 3 15.52 4.16 42.16
CA ILE A 3 15.19 5.55 42.48
C ILE A 3 16.52 6.32 42.63
N ARG A 4 16.68 7.43 41.92
CA ARG A 4 17.63 8.48 42.29
C ARG A 4 16.94 9.84 42.21
N SER A 5 16.74 10.42 43.39
CA SER A 5 16.50 11.83 43.61
C SER A 5 17.75 12.64 43.25
N VAL A 6 17.59 13.78 42.58
CA VAL A 6 18.43 14.97 42.78
C VAL A 6 17.60 16.22 42.48
N LEU A 7 17.24 16.94 43.55
CA LEU A 7 17.02 18.38 43.52
C LEU A 7 18.32 19.08 43.09
N GLN A 8 18.27 19.89 42.04
CA GLN A 8 19.20 21.00 41.86
C GLN A 8 18.46 22.25 41.41
N THR A 9 18.33 23.17 42.37
CA THR A 9 18.08 24.60 42.15
C THR A 9 19.33 25.25 41.57
N LYS A 10 19.18 26.06 40.50
CA LYS A 10 19.79 27.39 40.34
C LYS A 10 19.36 28.09 39.03
N PRO A 11 19.39 29.43 38.99
CA PRO A 11 18.71 30.24 38.00
C PRO A 11 19.51 30.32 36.69
N VAL A 12 19.00 29.67 35.65
CA VAL A 12 19.46 29.87 34.26
C VAL A 12 18.35 30.62 33.52
N ARG A 13 18.20 31.90 33.83
CA ARG A 13 17.25 32.79 33.14
C ARG A 13 17.91 33.83 32.23
N VAL A 14 19.22 33.77 32.01
CA VAL A 14 19.92 34.79 31.20
C VAL A 14 20.90 34.21 30.15
N PHE A 15 21.10 32.89 30.05
CA PHE A 15 21.99 32.32 29.03
C PHE A 15 21.30 31.55 27.89
N LEU A 16 19.95 31.49 27.88
CA LEU A 16 19.18 30.86 26.79
C LEU A 16 18.63 31.86 25.76
N PHE A 17 18.95 33.16 25.90
CA PHE A 17 18.45 34.23 25.00
C PHE A 17 19.42 34.62 23.88
N ALA A 18 20.61 34.01 23.81
CA ALA A 18 21.65 34.38 22.83
C ALA A 18 22.05 33.25 21.85
N VAL A 19 21.44 32.06 21.93
CA VAL A 19 21.68 30.94 20.99
C VAL A 19 20.43 30.55 20.19
N PHE A 20 19.28 31.17 20.47
CA PHE A 20 18.03 30.95 19.71
C PHE A 20 17.76 32.01 18.63
N ALA A 21 18.74 32.86 18.30
CA ALA A 21 18.59 33.96 17.34
C ALA A 21 19.01 33.64 15.90
N ILE A 22 19.31 32.38 15.56
CA ILE A 22 19.53 31.93 14.17
C ILE A 22 18.94 30.52 14.00
N LEU A 23 17.62 30.42 14.14
CA LEU A 23 16.87 29.32 13.53
C LEU A 23 15.96 29.96 12.48
N PRO A 24 16.01 29.54 11.20
CA PRO A 24 15.06 30.03 10.23
C PRO A 24 13.67 29.61 10.72
N LEU A 25 12.83 30.59 11.06
CA LEU A 25 11.39 30.39 11.16
C LEU A 25 10.95 29.87 9.80
N SER A 26 10.79 28.55 9.67
CA SER A 26 10.09 27.95 8.54
C SER A 26 8.63 28.32 8.70
N THR A 27 8.29 29.51 8.19
CA THR A 27 6.92 29.95 7.97
C THR A 27 6.24 28.87 7.13
N TRP A 28 5.23 28.19 7.67
CA TRP A 28 4.38 27.31 6.88
C TRP A 28 3.73 28.12 5.76
N GLY A 29 3.91 27.66 4.53
CA GLY A 29 3.49 28.32 3.31
C GLY A 29 2.02 28.03 3.00
N GLY A 30 1.12 28.83 3.56
CA GLY A 30 -0.29 28.96 3.18
C GLY A 30 -1.17 27.71 3.37
N THR A 31 -2.42 27.90 3.79
CA THR A 31 -3.47 26.87 3.72
C THR A 31 -4.24 27.00 2.42
N LEU A 32 -4.45 25.90 1.70
CA LEU A 32 -5.24 25.83 0.48
C LEU A 32 -6.73 25.81 0.85
N LYS A 33 -7.44 26.89 0.51
CA LYS A 33 -8.84 27.13 0.89
C LYS A 33 -9.83 26.71 -0.19
N GLU A 34 -9.53 26.98 -1.45
CA GLU A 34 -10.47 26.77 -2.55
C GLU A 34 -9.76 26.31 -3.83
N MET A 35 -10.41 25.42 -4.60
CA MET A 35 -9.98 25.00 -5.93
C MET A 35 -11.12 25.18 -6.93
N LYS A 36 -10.86 25.89 -8.02
CA LYS A 36 -11.79 26.05 -9.16
C LYS A 36 -11.16 25.49 -10.42
N ALA A 37 -11.93 24.75 -11.20
CA ALA A 37 -11.51 24.22 -12.49
C ALA A 37 -12.34 24.86 -13.61
N ALA A 38 -11.68 25.26 -14.70
CA ALA A 38 -12.32 25.85 -15.87
C ALA A 38 -11.70 25.31 -17.17
N ALA A 39 -12.53 24.98 -18.15
CA ALA A 39 -12.07 24.61 -19.49
C ALA A 39 -11.64 25.85 -20.28
N LEU A 40 -10.53 25.71 -21.01
CA LEU A 40 -10.00 26.69 -21.96
C LEU A 40 -10.08 26.09 -23.38
N PRO A 41 -10.11 26.93 -24.44
CA PRO A 41 -10.10 26.45 -25.82
C PRO A 41 -8.92 25.52 -26.13
N GLY A 42 -9.13 24.51 -26.98
CA GLY A 42 -8.07 23.57 -27.36
C GLY A 42 -7.82 22.42 -26.37
N LYS A 43 -8.87 21.92 -25.71
CA LYS A 43 -8.82 20.81 -24.72
C LYS A 43 -7.92 21.10 -23.50
N MET A 44 -7.69 22.37 -23.17
CA MET A 44 -6.89 22.77 -22.01
C MET A 44 -7.78 22.96 -20.78
N VAL A 45 -7.27 22.64 -19.59
CA VAL A 45 -7.97 22.84 -18.32
C VAL A 45 -7.13 23.72 -17.39
N LYS A 46 -7.71 24.77 -16.84
CA LYS A 46 -7.08 25.63 -15.83
C LYS A 46 -7.62 25.28 -14.44
N LEU A 47 -6.74 24.88 -13.54
CA LEU A 47 -7.01 24.80 -12.10
C LEU A 47 -6.53 26.08 -11.43
N SER A 48 -7.40 26.71 -10.64
CA SER A 48 -7.10 27.91 -9.85
C SER A 48 -7.20 27.55 -8.37
N LEU A 49 -6.08 27.62 -7.68
CA LEU A 49 -5.91 27.25 -6.27
C LEU A 49 -5.74 28.54 -5.44
N MET A 50 -6.60 28.76 -4.45
CA MET A 50 -6.57 29.94 -3.58
C MET A 50 -6.04 29.57 -2.19
N PHE A 51 -5.02 30.28 -1.73
CA PHE A 51 -4.44 30.08 -0.40
C PHE A 51 -4.94 31.15 0.59
N ASP A 52 -4.52 31.10 1.84
CA ASP A 52 -4.70 32.18 2.84
C ASP A 52 -3.47 33.09 2.99
N GLY A 53 -2.41 32.83 2.20
CA GLY A 53 -1.10 33.47 2.26
C GLY A 53 -0.36 33.37 0.91
N PRO A 54 0.88 33.86 0.78
CA PRO A 54 1.57 33.84 -0.52
C PRO A 54 1.65 32.42 -1.10
N ALA A 55 1.26 32.26 -2.36
CA ALA A 55 1.15 30.96 -3.01
C ALA A 55 2.53 30.28 -3.12
N PRO A 56 2.67 29.00 -2.72
CA PRO A 56 3.94 28.28 -2.73
C PRO A 56 4.38 27.96 -4.16
N THR A 57 5.70 27.77 -4.36
CA THR A 57 6.25 27.31 -5.63
C THR A 57 5.94 25.82 -5.82
N ALA A 58 5.01 25.51 -6.73
CA ALA A 58 4.59 24.15 -7.01
C ALA A 58 5.64 23.37 -7.84
N LYS A 59 5.91 22.14 -7.44
CA LYS A 59 6.72 21.17 -8.20
C LYS A 59 5.83 20.04 -8.65
N GLY A 60 5.85 19.66 -9.93
CA GLY A 60 5.02 18.56 -10.39
C GLY A 60 5.70 17.66 -11.40
N TYR A 61 5.11 16.50 -11.63
CA TYR A 61 5.52 15.53 -12.64
C TYR A 61 4.29 14.80 -13.19
N SER A 62 4.32 14.46 -14.46
CA SER A 62 3.31 13.63 -15.12
C SER A 62 3.68 12.15 -15.01
N ILE A 63 2.68 11.30 -14.83
CA ILE A 63 2.75 9.84 -14.81
C ILE A 63 1.89 9.38 -15.99
N GLU A 64 2.44 8.60 -16.91
CA GLU A 64 1.76 8.32 -18.18
C GLU A 64 0.83 7.09 -18.13
N GLN A 65 1.03 6.17 -17.18
CA GLN A 65 0.22 4.96 -17.04
C GLN A 65 -0.10 4.63 -15.57
N PRO A 66 -1.35 4.84 -15.09
CA PRO A 66 -2.43 5.59 -15.75
C PRO A 66 -2.09 7.11 -15.86
N PRO A 67 -2.60 7.82 -16.88
CA PRO A 67 -2.34 9.26 -17.06
C PRO A 67 -2.75 10.08 -15.83
N ARG A 68 -1.77 10.60 -15.09
CA ARG A 68 -1.97 11.43 -13.90
C ARG A 68 -0.92 12.52 -13.82
N ILE A 69 -1.28 13.70 -13.32
CA ILE A 69 -0.31 14.73 -12.96
C ILE A 69 -0.28 14.87 -11.45
N SER A 70 0.90 14.74 -10.86
CA SER A 70 1.12 15.00 -9.45
C SER A 70 1.74 16.39 -9.29
N VAL A 71 1.10 17.27 -8.53
CA VAL A 71 1.61 18.59 -8.17
C VAL A 71 1.80 18.66 -6.66
N ASP A 72 3.05 18.81 -6.24
CA ASP A 72 3.48 18.91 -4.85
C ASP A 72 3.60 20.39 -4.45
N LEU A 73 2.89 20.74 -3.38
CA LEU A 73 2.87 22.04 -2.73
C LEU A 73 3.64 21.92 -1.40
N PRO A 74 4.89 22.40 -1.33
CA PRO A 74 5.68 22.32 -0.10
C PRO A 74 5.18 23.31 0.95
N TYR A 75 5.21 22.88 2.20
CA TYR A 75 4.81 23.62 3.40
C TYR A 75 3.35 24.10 3.42
N THR A 76 2.48 23.42 2.68
CA THR A 76 1.06 23.77 2.51
C THR A 76 0.15 22.72 3.12
N ARG A 77 -0.88 23.17 3.86
CA ARG A 77 -1.99 22.34 4.36
C ARG A 77 -3.24 22.53 3.48
N SER A 78 -4.14 21.55 3.42
CA SER A 78 -5.35 21.64 2.59
C SER A 78 -6.64 21.51 3.38
N GLU A 79 -7.56 22.46 3.20
CA GLU A 79 -8.95 22.36 3.70
C GLU A 79 -9.92 21.77 2.65
N LEU A 80 -9.42 21.42 1.45
CA LEU A 80 -10.23 20.78 0.42
C LEU A 80 -10.54 19.31 0.76
N PRO A 81 -11.70 18.78 0.32
CA PRO A 81 -12.00 17.36 0.38
C PRO A 81 -10.93 16.51 -0.32
N LYS A 82 -10.72 15.28 0.15
CA LYS A 82 -9.74 14.34 -0.43
C LYS A 82 -9.99 14.03 -1.91
N TYR A 83 -11.25 14.01 -2.35
CA TYR A 83 -11.64 13.75 -3.74
C TYR A 83 -12.51 14.89 -4.27
N ASN A 84 -12.11 15.47 -5.39
CA ASN A 84 -12.84 16.56 -6.05
C ASN A 84 -13.05 16.20 -7.52
N GLU A 85 -14.31 16.10 -7.93
CA GLU A 85 -14.66 15.85 -9.33
C GLU A 85 -14.65 17.17 -10.11
N ILE A 86 -13.96 17.20 -11.24
CA ILE A 86 -13.82 18.40 -12.08
C ILE A 86 -14.53 18.24 -13.44
N GLY A 87 -14.84 17.01 -13.86
CA GLY A 87 -15.83 16.74 -14.92
C GLY A 87 -15.47 17.20 -16.34
N PHE A 88 -14.19 17.36 -16.68
CA PHE A 88 -13.74 17.79 -18.01
C PHE A 88 -13.19 16.61 -18.85
N GLU A 89 -13.30 16.71 -20.18
CA GLU A 89 -12.98 15.62 -21.14
C GLU A 89 -11.58 15.00 -20.91
N ASN A 90 -10.57 15.82 -20.62
CA ASN A 90 -9.19 15.38 -20.43
C ASN A 90 -8.73 15.34 -18.96
N ALA A 91 -9.55 15.81 -18.01
CA ALA A 91 -9.23 15.80 -16.58
C ALA A 91 -10.50 15.52 -15.77
N ARG A 92 -10.59 14.32 -15.17
CA ARG A 92 -11.84 13.82 -14.55
C ARG A 92 -11.97 14.21 -13.08
N SER A 93 -10.91 14.01 -12.30
CA SER A 93 -10.91 14.25 -10.85
C SER A 93 -9.54 14.66 -10.33
N VAL A 94 -9.54 15.37 -9.21
CA VAL A 94 -8.34 15.77 -8.45
C VAL A 94 -8.41 15.15 -7.07
N THR A 95 -7.40 14.35 -6.73
CA THR A 95 -7.23 13.78 -5.38
C THR A 95 -6.22 14.60 -4.60
N VAL A 96 -6.58 15.04 -3.40
CA VAL A 96 -5.73 15.83 -2.52
C VAL A 96 -5.20 14.93 -1.40
N LEU A 97 -3.88 14.84 -1.27
CA LEU A 97 -3.19 14.01 -0.28
C LEU A 97 -2.24 14.89 0.54
N GLU A 98 -2.52 15.01 1.84
CA GLU A 98 -1.66 15.74 2.77
C GLU A 98 -0.68 14.77 3.46
N SER A 99 0.61 15.11 3.47
CA SER A 99 1.66 14.29 4.09
C SER A 99 2.71 15.18 4.74
N GLY A 100 2.62 15.32 6.07
CA GLY A 100 3.55 16.11 6.88
C GLY A 100 3.65 17.55 6.39
N ASP A 101 4.79 17.90 5.78
CA ASP A 101 5.11 19.25 5.31
C ASP A 101 4.78 19.47 3.82
N ARG A 102 3.95 18.66 3.16
CA ARG A 102 3.55 18.88 1.76
C ARG A 102 2.13 18.41 1.46
N THR A 103 1.44 19.13 0.59
CA THR A 103 0.17 18.71 -0.01
C THR A 103 0.41 18.30 -1.45
N ARG A 104 -0.02 17.10 -1.83
CA ARG A 104 0.07 16.56 -3.20
C ARG A 104 -1.32 16.54 -3.84
N LEU A 105 -1.44 17.21 -4.99
CA LEU A 105 -2.61 17.21 -5.85
C LEU A 105 -2.38 16.22 -7.00
N VAL A 106 -3.15 15.14 -7.05
CA VAL A 106 -3.10 14.14 -8.13
C VAL A 106 -4.29 14.32 -9.05
N VAL A 107 -4.05 14.88 -10.24
CA VAL A 107 -5.07 15.06 -11.27
C VAL A 107 -5.12 13.80 -12.14
N ASN A 108 -6.28 13.15 -12.21
CA ASN A 108 -6.50 12.00 -13.09
C ASN A 108 -6.91 12.48 -14.49
N LEU A 109 -6.13 12.10 -15.49
CA LEU A 109 -6.31 12.50 -16.87
C LEU A 109 -6.80 11.34 -17.74
N LEU A 110 -7.38 11.67 -18.90
CA LEU A 110 -7.73 10.68 -19.92
C LEU A 110 -6.55 10.39 -20.85
N GLU A 111 -5.80 11.44 -21.23
CA GLU A 111 -4.59 11.37 -22.05
C GLU A 111 -3.45 12.14 -21.36
N SER A 112 -2.20 11.68 -21.49
CA SER A 112 -1.04 12.37 -20.91
C SER A 112 -0.89 13.76 -21.53
N THR A 113 -0.92 14.81 -20.70
CA THR A 113 -0.73 16.19 -21.16
C THR A 113 0.35 16.89 -20.36
N ARG A 114 1.05 17.82 -21.01
CA ARG A 114 2.00 18.70 -20.33
C ARG A 114 1.25 19.68 -19.44
N PHE A 115 1.87 20.07 -18.33
CA PHE A 115 1.33 21.09 -17.45
C PHE A 115 2.32 22.24 -17.25
N SER A 116 1.80 23.41 -16.90
CA SER A 116 2.59 24.54 -16.42
C SER A 116 1.95 25.17 -15.20
N THR A 117 2.77 25.69 -14.30
CA THR A 117 2.32 26.36 -13.08
C THR A 117 2.72 27.83 -13.11
N ARG A 118 1.84 28.68 -12.60
CA ARG A 118 2.08 30.13 -12.48
C ARG A 118 1.50 30.63 -11.17
N ALA A 119 2.35 31.14 -10.29
CA ALA A 119 1.94 31.72 -9.01
C ALA A 119 1.80 33.25 -9.14
N GLU A 120 0.67 33.79 -8.73
CA GLU A 120 0.39 35.23 -8.69
C GLU A 120 -0.24 35.59 -7.34
N GLY A 121 0.53 36.24 -6.46
CA GLY A 121 0.09 36.63 -5.13
C GLY A 121 -0.34 35.43 -4.27
N ASN A 122 -1.65 35.35 -3.97
CA ASN A 122 -2.29 34.31 -3.17
C ASN A 122 -2.95 33.21 -4.04
N MET A 123 -2.74 33.23 -5.36
CA MET A 123 -3.31 32.25 -6.29
C MET A 123 -2.22 31.47 -7.02
N LEU A 124 -2.43 30.17 -7.16
CA LEU A 124 -1.64 29.31 -8.03
C LEU A 124 -2.52 28.79 -9.17
N TYR A 125 -2.09 29.06 -10.40
CA TYR A 125 -2.72 28.55 -11.60
C TYR A 125 -1.95 27.35 -12.15
N VAL A 126 -2.64 26.24 -12.36
CA VAL A 126 -2.11 25.05 -13.03
C VAL A 126 -2.83 24.89 -14.36
N TYR A 127 -2.10 25.00 -15.45
CA TYR A 127 -2.62 24.82 -16.81
C TYR A 127 -2.27 23.40 -17.26
N LEU A 128 -3.29 22.63 -17.63
CA LEU A 128 -3.21 21.25 -18.09
C LEU A 128 -3.53 21.25 -19.58
N GLY A 129 -2.58 20.82 -20.41
CA GLY A 129 -2.65 20.97 -21.86
C GLY A 129 -2.21 22.35 -22.33
N GLY A 130 -1.44 22.38 -23.43
CA GLY A 130 -1.01 23.60 -24.13
C GLY A 130 0.49 23.72 -24.40
N THR A 131 0.82 24.28 -25.56
CA THR A 131 2.18 24.67 -25.97
C THR A 131 2.53 26.01 -25.30
N PRO A 132 3.73 26.18 -24.72
CA PRO A 132 4.08 27.44 -24.08
C PRO A 132 4.31 28.52 -25.14
N GLY A 133 3.38 29.49 -25.21
CA GLY A 133 3.57 30.75 -25.93
C GLY A 133 2.43 31.14 -26.85
N SER A 134 1.40 31.80 -26.31
CA SER A 134 0.57 32.73 -27.09
C SER A 134 -0.14 33.73 -26.17
N ASN A 135 0.36 34.96 -26.16
CA ASN A 135 -0.47 36.13 -25.84
C ASN A 135 -1.21 36.55 -27.12
N PRO A 136 -2.50 36.94 -27.06
CA PRO A 136 -3.31 37.24 -28.24
C PRO A 136 -3.41 38.75 -28.50
N ILE A 137 -3.09 39.23 -29.71
CA ILE A 137 -3.58 40.54 -30.21
C ILE A 137 -3.89 40.47 -31.72
N MET A 138 -5.17 40.76 -32.01
CA MET A 138 -5.84 41.33 -33.20
C MET A 138 -5.88 40.65 -34.59
N ALA A 139 -7.12 40.59 -35.07
CA ALA A 139 -7.65 40.23 -36.39
C ALA A 139 -7.71 41.45 -37.35
N PRO A 140 -8.44 41.48 -38.50
CA PRO A 140 -8.84 40.52 -39.56
C PRO A 140 -8.52 41.09 -41.00
N PRO A 141 -9.23 40.80 -42.11
CA PRO A 141 -9.28 39.56 -42.93
C PRO A 141 -9.00 39.78 -44.45
N VAL A 142 -9.01 38.66 -45.22
CA VAL A 142 -9.16 38.49 -46.71
C VAL A 142 -8.10 39.15 -47.63
N SER A 143 -7.68 38.65 -48.80
CA SER A 143 -8.15 37.63 -49.74
C SER A 143 -7.04 37.32 -50.76
N ASP A 144 -6.97 36.05 -51.14
CA ASP A 144 -6.78 35.52 -52.51
C ASP A 144 -5.43 35.62 -53.25
N SER A 145 -5.22 34.54 -54.02
CA SER A 145 -4.42 34.40 -55.24
C SER A 145 -2.92 34.15 -55.13
N GLY A 146 -2.53 32.94 -55.55
CA GLY A 146 -1.32 32.76 -56.35
C GLY A 146 -0.32 31.72 -55.84
N ALA A 147 -0.64 30.44 -55.99
CA ALA A 147 0.42 29.47 -56.28
C ALA A 147 1.07 29.83 -57.63
N PRO A 148 2.36 29.53 -57.80
CA PRO A 148 2.63 28.32 -58.57
C PRO A 148 3.56 27.33 -57.85
N LEU A 149 3.27 26.06 -58.16
CA LEU A 149 4.02 24.82 -57.97
C LEU A 149 5.52 24.98 -58.31
N ALA A 150 6.45 24.46 -57.50
CA ALA A 150 6.87 23.06 -57.32
C ALA A 150 7.92 22.56 -58.34
N ALA A 151 9.08 22.15 -57.82
CA ALA A 151 10.07 21.20 -58.33
C ALA A 151 11.15 21.03 -57.23
N ASN A 152 11.58 19.89 -56.71
CA ASN A 152 11.37 18.46 -56.99
C ASN A 152 11.43 17.72 -55.63
N ALA A 153 10.40 16.95 -55.31
CA ALA A 153 10.37 16.09 -54.13
C ALA A 153 9.72 14.76 -54.51
N SER A 154 10.44 13.91 -55.25
CA SER A 154 9.96 12.56 -55.61
C SER A 154 11.03 11.48 -55.47
N GLN A 155 12.16 11.75 -54.83
CA GLN A 155 13.18 10.74 -54.54
C GLN A 155 13.74 10.95 -53.13
N GLY A 156 13.23 10.21 -52.14
CA GLY A 156 13.70 10.30 -50.77
C GLY A 156 12.78 9.65 -49.73
N ILE A 157 13.20 9.63 -48.47
CA ILE A 157 12.36 9.17 -47.35
C ILE A 157 11.46 10.34 -46.91
N SER A 158 10.15 10.13 -46.89
CA SER A 158 9.18 11.20 -46.60
C SER A 158 8.84 11.30 -45.12
N HIS A 159 8.79 10.16 -44.41
CA HIS A 159 8.45 10.10 -42.99
C HIS A 159 9.03 8.85 -42.32
N ILE A 160 9.37 8.97 -41.03
CA ILE A 160 9.76 7.86 -40.16
C ILE A 160 8.92 8.02 -38.89
N ASP A 161 8.11 7.00 -38.59
CA ASP A 161 7.22 6.96 -37.44
C ASP A 161 7.47 5.68 -36.62
N PHE A 162 7.00 5.68 -35.38
CA PHE A 162 7.11 4.53 -34.48
C PHE A 162 5.78 4.28 -33.77
N GLN A 163 5.32 3.03 -33.81
CA GLN A 163 4.07 2.62 -33.19
C GLN A 163 4.27 1.33 -32.40
N ARG A 164 3.61 1.23 -31.24
CA ARG A 164 3.52 -0.02 -30.50
C ARG A 164 2.42 -0.88 -31.11
N GLY A 165 2.75 -2.09 -31.54
CA GLY A 165 1.77 -3.08 -31.98
C GLY A 165 1.02 -3.73 -30.81
N GLU A 166 -0.08 -4.41 -31.11
CA GLU A 166 -1.01 -4.96 -30.10
C GLU A 166 -0.34 -5.98 -29.16
N GLU A 167 0.65 -6.73 -29.65
CA GLU A 167 1.40 -7.72 -28.84
C GLU A 167 2.63 -7.13 -28.11
N GLY A 168 2.83 -5.80 -28.13
CA GLY A 168 3.99 -5.15 -27.50
C GLY A 168 5.26 -5.11 -28.36
N GLU A 169 5.14 -5.46 -29.64
CA GLU A 169 6.16 -5.23 -30.67
C GLU A 169 6.34 -3.74 -30.98
N GLY A 170 7.56 -3.35 -31.35
CA GLY A 170 7.86 -2.00 -31.83
C GLY A 170 7.88 -1.96 -33.35
N ASN A 171 6.91 -1.29 -33.96
CA ASN A 171 6.79 -1.11 -35.40
C ASN A 171 7.42 0.22 -35.81
N VAL A 172 8.54 0.16 -36.53
CA VAL A 172 9.16 1.31 -37.19
C VAL A 172 8.58 1.44 -38.59
N ILE A 173 7.84 2.51 -38.86
CA ILE A 173 7.12 2.73 -40.11
C ILE A 173 7.85 3.81 -40.91
N ILE A 174 8.40 3.43 -42.07
CA ILE A 174 9.18 4.31 -42.94
C ILE A 174 8.40 4.53 -44.23
N THR A 175 7.92 5.74 -44.45
CA THR A 175 7.24 6.10 -45.69
C THR A 175 8.27 6.56 -46.72
N LEU A 176 8.49 5.73 -47.72
CA LEU A 176 9.34 5.97 -48.87
C LEU A 176 8.66 6.95 -49.84
N GLY A 177 9.45 7.65 -50.65
CA GLY A 177 8.95 8.51 -51.73
C GLY A 177 8.59 7.73 -52.98
N ASP A 178 9.26 6.59 -53.20
CA ASP A 178 8.96 5.63 -54.27
C ASP A 178 9.19 4.20 -53.77
N ALA A 179 8.34 3.26 -54.23
CA ALA A 179 8.34 1.89 -53.76
C ALA A 179 9.54 1.09 -54.28
N GLY A 180 10.18 1.56 -55.37
CA GLY A 180 11.31 0.92 -56.03
C GLY A 180 12.70 1.29 -55.48
N ILE A 181 12.81 1.98 -54.34
CA ILE A 181 14.11 2.36 -53.76
C ILE A 181 14.86 1.10 -53.31
N PRO A 182 16.05 0.79 -53.86
CA PRO A 182 16.83 -0.36 -53.43
C PRO A 182 17.26 -0.19 -51.96
N MET A 183 16.93 -1.19 -51.15
CA MET A 183 17.25 -1.23 -49.72
C MET A 183 18.05 -2.49 -49.37
N ASP A 184 18.92 -2.37 -48.38
CA ASP A 184 19.61 -3.48 -47.74
C ASP A 184 19.36 -3.43 -46.23
N ILE A 185 19.11 -4.58 -45.61
CA ILE A 185 18.80 -4.71 -44.19
C ILE A 185 19.73 -5.75 -43.58
N ASN A 186 20.61 -5.30 -42.68
CA ASN A 186 21.59 -6.15 -42.03
C ASN A 186 21.59 -5.95 -40.51
N GLU A 187 21.79 -7.01 -39.76
CA GLU A 187 22.02 -6.94 -38.32
C GLU A 187 23.52 -6.81 -38.02
N MET A 188 23.92 -5.74 -37.35
CA MET A 188 25.31 -5.49 -36.99
C MET A 188 25.45 -5.10 -35.52
N GLY A 189 26.00 -6.01 -34.71
CA GLY A 189 26.31 -5.75 -33.30
C GLY A 189 25.06 -5.53 -32.43
N GLY A 190 23.99 -6.30 -32.67
CA GLY A 190 22.72 -6.20 -31.92
C GLY A 190 21.88 -4.98 -32.28
N ARG A 191 22.13 -4.37 -33.45
CA ARG A 191 21.35 -3.27 -34.03
C ARG A 191 20.93 -3.64 -35.45
N ILE A 192 19.76 -3.18 -35.87
CA ILE A 192 19.25 -3.39 -37.23
C ILE A 192 19.63 -2.17 -38.06
N ARG A 193 20.42 -2.37 -39.11
CA ARG A 193 20.86 -1.33 -40.05
C ARG A 193 20.08 -1.47 -41.34
N LEU A 194 19.32 -0.44 -41.68
CA LEU A 194 18.67 -0.28 -42.99
C LEU A 194 19.46 0.73 -43.81
N GLU A 195 19.84 0.37 -45.03
CA GLU A 195 20.57 1.23 -45.94
C GLU A 195 19.80 1.40 -47.26
N PHE A 196 19.47 2.64 -47.61
CA PHE A 196 18.77 3.00 -48.83
C PHE A 196 19.74 3.69 -49.78
N GLN A 197 20.00 3.08 -50.94
CA GLN A 197 20.99 3.61 -51.88
C GLN A 197 20.45 4.81 -52.65
N GLY A 198 21.20 5.91 -52.66
CA GLY A 198 20.85 7.13 -53.41
C GLY A 198 19.57 7.86 -52.95
N SER A 199 19.00 7.51 -51.79
CA SER A 199 17.81 8.15 -51.24
C SER A 199 18.16 9.40 -50.44
N VAL A 200 17.44 10.50 -50.67
CA VAL A 200 17.62 11.76 -49.94
C VAL A 200 16.81 11.72 -48.63
N LEU A 201 17.49 11.85 -47.49
CA LEU A 201 16.85 12.05 -46.18
C LEU A 201 16.65 13.55 -45.92
N PRO A 202 15.41 14.06 -45.85
CA PRO A 202 15.14 15.45 -45.49
C PRO A 202 15.75 15.80 -44.13
N GLY A 203 16.32 17.01 -44.01
CA GLY A 203 16.99 17.44 -42.77
C GLY A 203 16.12 17.33 -41.50
N ARG A 204 14.79 17.46 -41.65
CA ARG A 204 13.81 17.30 -40.55
C ARG A 204 13.75 15.88 -39.98
N LEU A 205 14.21 14.86 -40.71
CA LEU A 205 14.20 13.46 -40.29
C LEU A 205 15.57 12.98 -39.79
N ARG A 206 16.59 13.85 -39.77
CA ARG A 206 17.95 13.54 -39.27
C ARG A 206 18.05 13.64 -37.75
N ASN A 207 17.10 13.04 -37.05
CA ASN A 207 17.02 13.07 -35.59
C ASN A 207 17.04 11.66 -35.02
N ARG A 208 17.56 11.52 -33.80
CA ARG A 208 17.43 10.32 -32.99
C ARG A 208 16.04 10.30 -32.37
N LEU A 209 15.24 9.28 -32.65
CA LEU A 209 13.97 9.03 -31.99
C LEU A 209 14.24 8.12 -30.78
N ASP A 210 13.88 8.60 -29.58
CA ASP A 210 13.87 7.80 -28.36
C ASP A 210 12.48 7.19 -28.19
N VAL A 211 12.42 5.87 -28.13
CA VAL A 211 11.18 5.09 -28.07
C VAL A 211 11.14 4.15 -26.87
N ILE A 212 12.03 4.36 -25.88
CA ILE A 212 12.11 3.55 -24.65
C ILE A 212 10.78 3.54 -23.89
N ASP A 213 10.05 4.65 -23.91
CA ASP A 213 8.81 4.83 -23.13
C ASP A 213 7.61 4.07 -23.69
N PHE A 214 7.70 3.57 -24.92
CA PHE A 214 6.61 2.83 -25.56
C PHE A 214 6.48 1.37 -25.09
N ALA A 215 7.27 0.95 -24.10
CA ALA A 215 7.27 -0.42 -23.56
C ALA A 215 7.41 -1.49 -24.65
N THR A 216 8.22 -1.18 -25.67
CA THR A 216 8.58 -2.07 -26.78
C THR A 216 10.05 -2.51 -26.63
N PRO A 217 10.51 -3.51 -27.38
CA PRO A 217 11.93 -3.87 -27.40
C PRO A 217 12.84 -2.82 -28.01
N VAL A 218 12.35 -1.78 -28.71
CA VAL A 218 13.20 -0.78 -29.37
C VAL A 218 13.56 0.34 -28.40
N LYS A 219 14.83 0.79 -28.37
CA LYS A 219 15.27 1.94 -27.58
C LYS A 219 15.41 3.20 -28.42
N PHE A 220 16.20 3.12 -29.49
CA PHE A 220 16.54 4.28 -30.32
C PHE A 220 16.41 3.96 -31.79
N ILE A 221 15.99 4.96 -32.57
CA ILE A 221 15.99 4.92 -34.03
C ILE A 221 16.77 6.13 -34.53
N ASP A 222 17.88 5.88 -35.20
CA ASP A 222 18.79 6.90 -35.71
C ASP A 222 18.76 6.93 -37.23
N ALA A 223 18.28 8.02 -37.82
CA ALA A 223 18.33 8.22 -39.27
C ALA A 223 19.41 9.23 -39.64
N ASN A 224 20.40 8.79 -40.43
CA ASN A 224 21.53 9.59 -40.87
C ASN A 224 21.84 9.37 -42.35
N VAL A 225 22.68 10.25 -42.91
CA VAL A 225 23.22 10.10 -44.26
C VAL A 225 24.69 9.77 -44.14
N ALA A 226 25.13 8.66 -44.72
CA ALA A 226 26.51 8.22 -44.77
C ALA A 226 26.87 7.86 -46.21
N ASP A 227 27.98 8.40 -46.73
CA ASP A 227 28.47 8.15 -48.10
C ASP A 227 27.43 8.36 -49.22
N GLY A 228 26.47 9.28 -49.02
CA GLY A 228 25.39 9.56 -49.97
C GLY A 228 24.18 8.63 -49.87
N ASN A 229 24.24 7.60 -49.03
CA ASN A 229 23.12 6.70 -48.72
C ASN A 229 22.42 7.11 -47.43
N THR A 230 21.12 6.84 -47.35
CA THR A 230 20.38 7.02 -46.09
C THR A 230 20.50 5.75 -45.25
N VAL A 231 21.02 5.88 -44.04
CA VAL A 231 21.19 4.78 -43.09
C VAL A 231 20.30 5.00 -41.87
N ILE A 232 19.40 4.06 -41.61
CA ILE A 232 18.55 4.03 -40.42
C ILE A 232 19.04 2.91 -39.51
N MET A 233 19.42 3.24 -38.29
CA MET A 233 19.88 2.32 -37.27
C MET A 233 18.82 2.19 -36.18
N ILE A 234 18.30 0.97 -35.98
CA ILE A 234 17.35 0.66 -34.91
C ILE A 234 18.11 -0.09 -33.82
N GLU A 235 18.06 0.42 -32.59
CA GLU A 235 18.75 -0.14 -31.42
C GLU A 235 17.74 -0.77 -30.45
N PRO A 236 17.60 -2.10 -30.47
CA PRO A 236 16.74 -2.82 -29.52
C PRO A 236 17.40 -3.13 -28.17
N LYS A 237 16.58 -3.51 -27.18
CA LYS A 237 16.94 -3.89 -25.81
C LYS A 237 16.91 -5.40 -25.66
N GLY A 238 18.06 -5.99 -25.38
CA GLY A 238 18.17 -7.43 -25.11
C GLY A 238 18.18 -8.26 -26.39
N GLN A 239 17.73 -9.51 -26.31
CA GLN A 239 17.56 -10.38 -27.49
C GLN A 239 16.21 -10.09 -28.15
N PHE A 240 16.23 -9.91 -29.47
CA PHE A 240 15.08 -9.48 -30.24
C PHE A 240 14.95 -10.31 -31.52
N GLU A 241 13.76 -10.30 -32.09
CA GLU A 241 13.42 -10.86 -33.40
C GLU A 241 12.78 -9.72 -34.21
N TYR A 242 13.05 -9.62 -35.51
CA TYR A 242 12.46 -8.57 -36.34
C TYR A 242 11.92 -9.10 -37.67
N LEU A 243 10.85 -8.47 -38.15
CA LEU A 243 10.23 -8.72 -39.45
C LEU A 243 10.14 -7.40 -40.22
N ALA A 244 10.68 -7.36 -41.44
CA ALA A 244 10.57 -6.22 -42.33
C ALA A 244 9.70 -6.59 -43.53
N TYR A 245 8.67 -5.81 -43.79
CA TYR A 245 7.83 -5.96 -44.98
C TYR A 245 7.46 -4.58 -45.53
N GLN A 246 7.36 -4.50 -46.85
CA GLN A 246 6.98 -3.27 -47.54
C GLN A 246 5.64 -3.47 -48.23
N THR A 247 4.72 -2.53 -47.98
CA THR A 247 3.44 -2.45 -48.67
C THR A 247 3.37 -1.08 -49.32
N ASP A 248 3.23 -1.05 -50.65
CA ASP A 248 3.28 0.15 -51.47
C ASP A 248 4.54 0.99 -51.16
N ASN A 249 4.34 2.20 -50.64
CA ASN A 249 5.40 3.15 -50.30
C ASN A 249 5.76 3.14 -48.81
N THR A 250 5.31 2.15 -48.03
CA THR A 250 5.54 2.09 -46.59
C THR A 250 6.27 0.81 -46.22
N LEU A 251 7.47 0.96 -45.65
CA LEU A 251 8.26 -0.12 -45.09
C LEU A 251 8.02 -0.18 -43.58
N THR A 252 7.55 -1.30 -43.08
CA THR A 252 7.35 -1.52 -41.64
C THR A 252 8.37 -2.54 -41.15
N VAL A 253 9.14 -2.16 -40.13
CA VAL A 253 10.05 -3.05 -39.40
C VAL A 253 9.48 -3.30 -38.01
N SER A 254 8.91 -4.47 -37.81
CA SER A 254 8.36 -4.90 -36.52
C SER A 254 9.43 -5.61 -35.70
N VAL A 255 9.67 -5.18 -34.47
CA VAL A 255 10.68 -5.74 -33.57
C VAL A 255 10.00 -6.31 -32.31
N LYS A 256 10.25 -7.57 -31.98
CA LYS A 256 9.69 -8.31 -30.83
C LYS A 256 10.77 -8.72 -29.83
N SER A 257 10.47 -8.68 -28.53
CA SER A 257 11.38 -9.14 -27.46
C SER A 257 11.24 -10.64 -27.24
N ILE A 258 12.36 -11.38 -27.11
CA ILE A 258 12.32 -12.81 -26.78
C ILE A 258 12.32 -12.98 -25.26
N SER A 259 11.27 -13.59 -24.70
CA SER A 259 11.15 -13.84 -23.25
C SER A 259 11.97 -15.06 -22.81
N THR A 260 12.56 -15.03 -21.60
CA THR A 260 13.33 -16.18 -21.05
C THR A 260 12.46 -17.36 -20.63
N ARG A 261 11.15 -17.16 -20.45
CA ARG A 261 10.15 -18.23 -20.25
C ARG A 261 9.83 -18.94 -21.57
N ASP A 262 10.00 -18.23 -22.69
CA ASP A 262 10.00 -18.80 -24.03
C ASP A 262 11.34 -19.41 -24.45
N ARG A 263 12.42 -19.38 -23.65
CA ARG A 263 13.61 -20.21 -24.01
C ARG A 263 13.31 -21.71 -23.98
N GLY A 264 12.25 -22.12 -23.29
CA GLY A 264 11.73 -23.50 -23.32
C GLY A 264 10.76 -23.79 -24.48
N ARG A 265 10.20 -22.75 -25.15
CA ARG A 265 9.20 -22.89 -26.22
C ARG A 265 9.60 -22.29 -27.59
N LYS A 266 10.64 -21.46 -27.64
CA LYS A 266 11.23 -20.87 -28.85
C LYS A 266 12.61 -21.46 -29.18
N ASN A 267 12.67 -22.78 -29.18
CA ASN A 267 13.19 -23.52 -30.34
C ASN A 267 11.99 -24.04 -31.19
N GLY A 268 10.88 -23.30 -31.19
CA GLY A 268 9.61 -23.65 -31.85
C GLY A 268 9.30 -22.86 -33.11
N GLY A 269 10.03 -21.79 -33.44
CA GLY A 269 10.31 -21.53 -34.84
C GLY A 269 11.33 -22.59 -35.20
N LEU A 270 10.90 -23.66 -35.89
CA LEU A 270 11.70 -24.84 -36.21
C LEU A 270 13.13 -24.38 -36.49
N ALA A 271 14.02 -24.53 -35.51
CA ALA A 271 15.44 -24.36 -35.75
C ALA A 271 15.75 -25.49 -36.70
N TYR A 272 15.75 -25.18 -37.98
CA TYR A 272 15.87 -26.16 -39.03
C TYR A 272 17.29 -26.71 -38.92
N LYS A 273 17.42 -27.87 -38.27
CA LYS A 273 18.67 -28.52 -37.86
C LYS A 273 19.12 -29.53 -38.91
N GLY A 274 18.30 -29.74 -39.93
CA GLY A 274 18.55 -30.70 -40.97
C GLY A 274 19.80 -30.38 -41.79
N ASP A 275 20.45 -31.43 -42.29
CA ASP A 275 21.54 -31.29 -43.25
C ASP A 275 21.09 -30.48 -44.45
N LYS A 276 22.00 -29.63 -44.94
CA LYS A 276 21.71 -28.67 -46.00
C LYS A 276 21.64 -29.39 -47.33
N LEU A 277 20.56 -29.16 -48.05
CA LEU A 277 20.30 -29.73 -49.36
C LEU A 277 20.13 -28.62 -50.39
N SER A 278 20.57 -28.89 -51.63
CA SER A 278 20.34 -28.01 -52.77
C SER A 278 19.60 -28.79 -53.84
N LEU A 279 18.39 -28.34 -54.18
CA LEU A 279 17.48 -29.01 -55.10
C LEU A 279 16.99 -28.00 -56.14
N ASN A 280 16.85 -28.44 -57.39
CA ASN A 280 16.26 -27.63 -58.44
C ASN A 280 15.31 -28.49 -59.25
N PHE A 281 14.02 -28.31 -59.02
CA PHE A 281 12.96 -29.02 -59.71
C PHE A 281 12.02 -28.05 -60.40
N GLN A 282 11.68 -28.39 -61.64
CA GLN A 282 10.65 -27.74 -62.41
C GLN A 282 9.56 -28.78 -62.67
N ASP A 283 8.33 -28.47 -62.27
CA ASP A 283 7.15 -29.30 -62.52
C ASP A 283 7.27 -30.77 -62.06
N ILE A 284 7.67 -30.98 -60.79
CA ILE A 284 7.79 -32.33 -60.21
C ILE A 284 6.58 -32.64 -59.31
N GLU A 285 6.16 -33.90 -59.26
CA GLU A 285 5.11 -34.35 -58.35
C GLU A 285 5.53 -34.20 -56.88
N VAL A 286 4.64 -33.67 -56.04
CA VAL A 286 4.90 -33.43 -54.61
C VAL A 286 5.32 -34.72 -53.87
N ARG A 287 4.73 -35.87 -54.23
CA ARG A 287 5.08 -37.18 -53.67
C ARG A 287 6.54 -37.56 -53.94
N ALA A 288 7.03 -37.30 -55.14
CA ALA A 288 8.42 -37.58 -55.52
C ALA A 288 9.41 -36.68 -54.76
N VAL A 289 9.03 -35.41 -54.52
CA VAL A 289 9.84 -34.49 -53.69
C VAL A 289 9.88 -34.94 -52.24
N LEU A 290 8.73 -35.33 -51.66
CA LEU A 290 8.65 -35.84 -50.29
C LEU A 290 9.45 -37.13 -50.12
N GLN A 291 9.41 -38.02 -51.11
CA GLN A 291 10.19 -39.26 -51.11
C GLN A 291 11.70 -38.97 -51.14
N LEU A 292 12.15 -38.05 -51.99
CA LEU A 292 13.57 -37.67 -52.05
C LEU A 292 14.07 -37.07 -50.73
N VAL A 293 13.23 -36.28 -50.05
CA VAL A 293 13.56 -35.74 -48.71
C VAL A 293 13.58 -36.85 -47.66
N ALA A 294 12.68 -37.82 -47.75
CA ALA A 294 12.66 -38.99 -46.86
C ALA A 294 13.90 -39.88 -47.06
N ASP A 295 14.28 -40.15 -48.31
CA ASP A 295 15.47 -40.93 -48.70
C ASP A 295 16.77 -40.24 -48.23
N PHE A 296 16.80 -38.90 -48.23
CA PHE A 296 17.94 -38.13 -47.72
C PHE A 296 18.05 -38.14 -46.19
N THR A 297 16.96 -38.41 -45.48
CA THR A 297 16.85 -38.28 -44.02
C THR A 297 16.69 -39.61 -43.29
N ASP A 298 16.74 -40.72 -44.02
CA ASP A 298 16.47 -42.09 -43.53
C ASP A 298 15.12 -42.23 -42.81
N LEU A 299 14.15 -41.35 -43.11
CA LEU A 299 12.80 -41.38 -42.54
C LEU A 299 11.87 -42.24 -43.39
N ASN A 300 10.99 -43.02 -42.76
CA ASN A 300 9.95 -43.73 -43.48
C ASN A 300 8.79 -42.79 -43.80
N LEU A 301 8.48 -42.58 -45.08
CA LEU A 301 7.38 -41.70 -45.50
C LEU A 301 6.09 -42.48 -45.73
N VAL A 302 5.00 -42.03 -45.10
CA VAL A 302 3.64 -42.47 -45.40
C VAL A 302 2.85 -41.27 -45.92
N ALA A 303 2.64 -41.21 -47.24
CA ALA A 303 1.86 -40.16 -47.89
C ALA A 303 0.45 -40.67 -48.21
N SER A 304 -0.58 -39.93 -47.80
CA SER A 304 -1.98 -40.24 -48.13
C SER A 304 -2.22 -40.23 -49.65
N ASP A 305 -3.18 -41.01 -50.14
CA ASP A 305 -3.53 -41.08 -51.56
C ASP A 305 -4.04 -39.74 -52.12
N THR A 306 -4.53 -38.88 -51.24
CA THR A 306 -5.02 -37.53 -51.52
C THR A 306 -3.90 -36.50 -51.70
N VAL A 307 -2.64 -36.86 -51.43
CA VAL A 307 -1.48 -36.00 -51.67
C VAL A 307 -1.13 -35.99 -53.16
N GLY A 308 -1.53 -34.92 -53.85
CA GLY A 308 -1.32 -34.72 -55.29
C GLY A 308 -0.92 -33.29 -55.67
N GLY A 309 -0.53 -33.12 -56.94
CA GLY A 309 -0.12 -31.84 -57.51
C GLY A 309 1.38 -31.76 -57.83
N ASN A 310 1.71 -30.78 -58.66
CA ASN A 310 3.07 -30.46 -59.08
C ASN A 310 3.62 -29.25 -58.29
N VAL A 311 4.92 -29.25 -58.01
CA VAL A 311 5.60 -28.13 -57.38
C VAL A 311 6.85 -27.78 -58.20
N THR A 312 7.12 -26.49 -58.32
CA THR A 312 8.38 -25.99 -58.90
C THR A 312 9.14 -25.33 -57.76
N LEU A 313 10.35 -25.82 -57.49
CA LEU A 313 11.11 -25.45 -56.31
C LEU A 313 12.60 -25.37 -56.64
N ARG A 314 13.22 -24.24 -56.28
CA ARG A 314 14.66 -24.05 -56.35
C ARG A 314 15.18 -23.70 -54.97
N LEU A 315 15.89 -24.64 -54.34
CA LEU A 315 16.51 -24.49 -53.04
C LEU A 315 18.03 -24.53 -53.20
N GLN A 316 18.72 -23.59 -52.57
CA GLN A 316 20.18 -23.56 -52.52
C GLN A 316 20.62 -23.47 -51.07
N ASN A 317 21.36 -24.48 -50.60
CA ASN A 317 21.93 -24.53 -49.26
C ASN A 317 20.88 -24.38 -48.12
N VAL A 318 19.72 -25.04 -48.29
CA VAL A 318 18.59 -24.96 -47.34
C VAL A 318 18.51 -26.27 -46.54
N PRO A 319 18.40 -26.23 -45.20
CA PRO A 319 18.12 -27.41 -44.37
C PRO A 319 16.92 -28.22 -44.88
N TRP A 320 17.00 -29.55 -44.87
CA TRP A 320 15.93 -30.41 -45.42
C TRP A 320 14.58 -30.26 -44.72
N ASP A 321 14.57 -29.96 -43.42
CA ASP A 321 13.38 -29.74 -42.61
C ASP A 321 12.69 -28.41 -42.94
N GLN A 322 13.48 -27.41 -43.34
CA GLN A 322 12.99 -26.16 -43.93
C GLN A 322 12.43 -26.40 -45.32
N ALA A 323 13.14 -27.17 -46.14
CA ALA A 323 12.69 -27.55 -47.47
C ALA A 323 11.35 -28.28 -47.43
N LEU A 324 11.21 -29.25 -46.52
CA LEU A 324 9.98 -30.01 -46.28
C LEU A 324 8.83 -29.10 -45.87
N ASP A 325 9.04 -28.19 -44.92
CA ASP A 325 8.00 -27.29 -44.44
C ASP A 325 7.51 -26.32 -45.54
N ILE A 326 8.42 -25.82 -46.38
CA ILE A 326 8.07 -24.99 -47.54
C ILE A 326 7.19 -25.76 -48.53
N VAL A 327 7.53 -27.01 -48.82
CA VAL A 327 6.76 -27.88 -49.74
C VAL A 327 5.38 -28.19 -49.17
N LEU A 328 5.29 -28.49 -47.88
CA LEU A 328 4.03 -28.77 -47.20
C LEU A 328 3.10 -27.54 -47.19
N LYS A 329 3.62 -26.37 -46.80
CA LYS A 329 2.86 -25.11 -46.79
C LYS A 329 2.39 -24.67 -48.18
N ALA A 330 3.23 -24.83 -49.20
CA ALA A 330 2.88 -24.45 -50.57
C ALA A 330 1.69 -25.26 -51.15
N LYS A 331 1.40 -26.43 -50.58
CA LYS A 331 0.32 -27.32 -51.02
C LYS A 331 -0.74 -27.59 -49.96
N GLY A 332 -0.73 -26.87 -48.84
CA GLY A 332 -1.72 -27.03 -47.76
C GLY A 332 -1.68 -28.41 -47.09
N LEU A 333 -0.50 -29.05 -47.09
CA LEU A 333 -0.27 -30.33 -46.45
C LEU A 333 0.28 -30.11 -45.04
N ASP A 334 0.03 -31.05 -44.14
CA ASP A 334 0.60 -31.06 -42.79
C ASP A 334 1.31 -32.40 -42.54
N LYS A 335 2.19 -32.43 -41.54
CA LYS A 335 3.00 -33.60 -41.18
C LYS A 335 2.80 -34.03 -39.73
N ARG A 336 2.90 -35.33 -39.47
CA ARG A 336 3.05 -35.90 -38.12
C ARG A 336 4.25 -36.83 -38.10
N LEU A 337 5.14 -36.60 -37.15
CA LEU A 337 6.32 -37.42 -36.94
C LEU A 337 6.06 -38.29 -35.70
N GLU A 338 5.85 -39.58 -35.93
CA GLU A 338 5.71 -40.58 -34.87
C GLU A 338 6.95 -41.47 -34.90
N GLY A 339 7.94 -41.14 -34.05
CA GLY A 339 9.22 -41.83 -34.03
C GLY A 339 9.98 -41.68 -35.35
N ASN A 340 10.13 -42.78 -36.11
CA ASN A 340 10.84 -42.84 -37.40
C ASN A 340 9.92 -42.83 -38.63
N VAL A 341 8.63 -42.53 -38.44
CA VAL A 341 7.63 -42.50 -39.51
C VAL A 341 7.11 -41.08 -39.67
N LEU A 342 7.26 -40.54 -40.88
CA LEU A 342 6.74 -39.25 -41.30
C LEU A 342 5.44 -39.47 -42.06
N THR A 343 4.31 -39.10 -41.43
CA THR A 343 3.00 -39.13 -42.08
C THR A 343 2.71 -37.78 -42.70
N VAL A 344 2.37 -37.73 -43.99
CA VAL A 344 1.99 -36.52 -44.71
C VAL A 344 0.60 -36.68 -45.32
N ALA A 345 -0.29 -35.75 -45.01
CA ALA A 345 -1.65 -35.70 -45.53
C ALA A 345 -2.13 -34.24 -45.64
N PRO A 346 -3.23 -33.96 -46.34
CA PRO A 346 -3.85 -32.63 -46.32
C PRO A 346 -4.16 -32.17 -44.90
N ALA A 347 -3.93 -30.89 -44.60
CA ALA A 347 -4.09 -30.35 -43.25
C ALA A 347 -5.50 -30.58 -42.67
N GLU A 348 -6.53 -30.54 -43.52
CA GLU A 348 -7.91 -30.81 -43.12
C GLU A 348 -8.14 -32.26 -42.67
N GLU A 349 -7.50 -33.24 -43.30
CA GLU A 349 -7.66 -34.66 -42.95
C GLU A 349 -7.00 -34.96 -41.59
N ILE A 350 -5.83 -34.36 -41.33
CA ILE A 350 -5.14 -34.48 -40.05
C ILE A 350 -5.95 -33.80 -38.94
N ALA A 351 -6.43 -32.58 -39.17
CA ALA A 351 -7.24 -31.85 -38.18
C ALA A 351 -8.55 -32.59 -37.86
N ALA A 352 -9.19 -33.21 -38.86
CA ALA A 352 -10.39 -34.02 -38.65
C ALA A 352 -10.10 -35.28 -37.83
N ARG A 353 -8.99 -35.98 -38.11
CA ARG A 353 -8.58 -37.17 -37.35
C ARG A 353 -8.25 -36.83 -35.90
N GLU A 354 -7.52 -35.74 -35.65
CA GLU A 354 -7.19 -35.27 -34.30
C GLU A 354 -8.43 -34.84 -33.53
N ARG A 355 -9.34 -34.11 -34.18
CA ARG A 355 -10.61 -33.75 -33.55
C ARG A 355 -11.39 -35.00 -33.13
N GLN A 356 -11.47 -36.00 -34.01
CA GLN A 356 -12.12 -37.27 -33.69
C GLN A 356 -11.40 -38.03 -32.56
N GLN A 357 -10.07 -38.01 -32.53
CA GLN A 357 -9.28 -38.62 -31.44
C GLN A 357 -9.54 -37.92 -30.11
N LEU A 358 -9.51 -36.59 -30.07
CA LEU A 358 -9.81 -35.81 -28.86
C LEU A 358 -11.25 -35.99 -28.41
N GLU A 359 -12.22 -36.07 -29.34
CA GLU A 359 -13.61 -36.38 -29.03
C GLU A 359 -13.76 -37.81 -28.48
N ASN A 360 -13.06 -38.79 -29.06
CA ASN A 360 -13.03 -40.15 -28.55
C ASN A 360 -12.37 -40.23 -27.17
N GLU A 361 -11.26 -39.53 -26.94
CA GLU A 361 -10.59 -39.47 -25.63
C GLU A 361 -11.49 -38.81 -24.58
N LYS A 362 -12.22 -37.75 -24.94
CA LYS A 362 -13.24 -37.13 -24.08
C LYS A 362 -14.35 -38.13 -23.75
N GLN A 363 -14.89 -38.82 -24.77
CA GLN A 363 -15.91 -39.85 -24.56
C GLN A 363 -15.41 -41.00 -23.67
N ILE A 364 -14.17 -41.46 -23.86
CA ILE A 364 -13.55 -42.49 -23.01
C ILE A 364 -13.43 -41.98 -21.56
N ARG A 365 -13.05 -40.71 -21.37
CA ARG A 365 -12.95 -40.09 -20.04
C ARG A 365 -14.31 -39.94 -19.37
N GLU A 366 -15.35 -39.58 -20.11
CA GLU A 366 -16.73 -39.46 -19.62
C GLU A 366 -17.37 -40.81 -19.29
N LEU A 367 -17.04 -41.84 -20.07
CA LEU A 367 -17.49 -43.22 -19.91
C LEU A 367 -16.65 -44.01 -18.88
N ALA A 368 -15.58 -43.43 -18.34
CA ALA A 368 -14.77 -44.08 -17.32
C ALA A 368 -15.61 -44.48 -16.10
N PRO A 369 -15.32 -45.63 -15.47
CA PRO A 369 -16.01 -46.03 -14.26
C PRO A 369 -15.65 -45.06 -13.11
N VAL A 370 -16.68 -44.70 -12.34
CA VAL A 370 -16.53 -43.91 -11.11
C VAL A 370 -16.42 -44.84 -9.92
N TYR A 371 -15.49 -44.52 -9.02
CA TYR A 371 -15.27 -45.20 -7.76
C TYR A 371 -15.63 -44.26 -6.61
N THR A 372 -15.96 -44.83 -5.46
CA THR A 372 -16.19 -44.08 -4.24
C THR A 372 -15.07 -44.41 -3.26
N ASP A 373 -14.41 -43.38 -2.74
CA ASP A 373 -13.39 -43.49 -1.71
C ASP A 373 -13.78 -42.69 -0.47
N LEU A 374 -13.36 -43.18 0.70
CA LEU A 374 -13.59 -42.52 1.98
C LEU A 374 -12.23 -42.06 2.53
N ILE A 375 -12.01 -40.75 2.51
CA ILE A 375 -10.75 -40.13 2.93
C ILE A 375 -10.97 -39.49 4.30
N GLN A 376 -10.22 -39.93 5.31
CA GLN A 376 -10.25 -39.34 6.64
C GLN A 376 -9.28 -38.15 6.74
N ILE A 377 -9.73 -37.06 7.37
CA ILE A 377 -8.93 -35.85 7.59
C ILE A 377 -8.60 -35.73 9.08
N ASN A 378 -7.35 -35.36 9.41
CA ASN A 378 -6.84 -35.40 10.77
C ASN A 378 -6.80 -34.04 11.46
N TYR A 379 -6.34 -32.99 10.75
CA TYR A 379 -6.08 -31.66 11.30
C TYR A 379 -7.07 -30.61 10.79
N ALA A 380 -7.40 -30.65 9.49
CA ALA A 380 -8.35 -29.72 8.88
C ALA A 380 -9.82 -30.16 9.06
N ASP A 381 -10.76 -29.22 8.91
CA ASP A 381 -12.20 -29.53 8.90
C ASP A 381 -12.61 -30.07 7.52
N ALA A 382 -13.29 -31.22 7.49
CA ALA A 382 -13.79 -31.81 6.26
C ALA A 382 -14.78 -30.92 5.51
N SER A 383 -15.54 -30.06 6.20
CA SER A 383 -16.45 -29.11 5.56
C SER A 383 -15.68 -28.09 4.71
N GLU A 384 -14.62 -27.48 5.24
CA GLU A 384 -13.79 -26.51 4.52
C GLU A 384 -13.15 -27.14 3.26
N ILE A 385 -12.60 -28.35 3.39
CA ILE A 385 -12.00 -29.06 2.24
C ILE A 385 -13.07 -29.43 1.20
N SER A 386 -14.28 -29.81 1.64
CA SER A 386 -15.35 -30.15 0.71
C SER A 386 -15.81 -28.97 -0.14
N GLU A 387 -15.80 -27.75 0.42
CA GLU A 387 -16.13 -26.53 -0.33
C GLU A 387 -15.07 -26.22 -1.40
N VAL A 388 -13.79 -26.42 -1.08
CA VAL A 388 -12.68 -26.28 -2.03
C VAL A 388 -12.80 -27.30 -3.17
N LEU A 389 -13.14 -28.56 -2.85
CA LEU A 389 -13.30 -29.63 -3.85
C LEU A 389 -14.55 -29.45 -4.71
N ALA A 390 -15.66 -29.00 -4.11
CA ALA A 390 -16.91 -28.74 -4.82
C ALA A 390 -16.82 -27.55 -5.79
N GLY A 391 -15.84 -26.65 -5.59
CA GLY A 391 -15.67 -25.43 -6.37
C GLY A 391 -16.63 -24.36 -5.86
N GLY A 392 -16.16 -23.55 -4.89
CA GLY A 392 -16.89 -22.44 -4.28
C GLY A 392 -17.21 -21.26 -5.22
N GLY A 393 -17.83 -21.53 -6.37
CA GLY A 393 -18.21 -20.55 -7.40
C GLY A 393 -17.39 -20.60 -8.70
N GLU A 394 -16.33 -21.41 -8.78
CA GLU A 394 -15.51 -21.64 -9.98
C GLU A 394 -15.65 -23.09 -10.50
N GLU A 395 -14.89 -23.48 -11.53
CA GLU A 395 -14.87 -24.85 -12.03
C GLU A 395 -14.54 -25.85 -10.91
N SER A 396 -15.39 -26.86 -10.77
CA SER A 396 -15.21 -27.92 -9.77
C SER A 396 -13.92 -28.69 -10.06
N LEU A 397 -13.15 -29.03 -9.02
CA LEU A 397 -12.00 -29.93 -9.16
C LEU A 397 -12.43 -31.38 -9.46
N LEU A 398 -13.71 -31.67 -9.27
CA LEU A 398 -14.38 -32.92 -9.58
C LEU A 398 -14.82 -32.97 -11.06
N THR A 399 -14.94 -34.17 -11.60
CA THR A 399 -15.56 -34.39 -12.92
C THR A 399 -17.07 -34.04 -12.86
N GLU A 400 -17.73 -33.81 -13.99
CA GLU A 400 -19.20 -33.56 -14.05
C GLU A 400 -20.05 -34.63 -13.32
N ARG A 401 -19.55 -35.87 -13.25
CA ARG A 401 -20.21 -37.00 -12.57
C ARG A 401 -19.71 -37.21 -11.14
N GLY A 402 -18.76 -36.39 -10.72
CA GLY A 402 -18.13 -36.45 -9.41
C GLY A 402 -19.01 -35.81 -8.35
N SER A 403 -18.93 -36.33 -7.13
CA SER A 403 -19.58 -35.72 -5.97
C SER A 403 -18.75 -35.90 -4.71
N VAL A 404 -18.83 -34.92 -3.82
CA VAL A 404 -18.19 -34.95 -2.50
C VAL A 404 -19.28 -34.80 -1.43
N GLN A 405 -19.20 -35.61 -0.38
CA GLN A 405 -20.07 -35.51 0.79
C GLN A 405 -19.23 -35.56 2.07
N VAL A 406 -19.60 -34.73 3.04
CA VAL A 406 -18.93 -34.68 4.35
C VAL A 406 -19.61 -35.64 5.31
N VAL A 407 -18.84 -36.52 5.92
CA VAL A 407 -19.27 -37.36 7.04
C VAL A 407 -18.76 -36.73 8.33
N SER A 408 -19.54 -35.78 8.87
CA SER A 408 -19.13 -34.96 10.03
C SER A 408 -18.79 -35.77 11.28
N ARG A 409 -19.42 -36.94 11.48
CA ARG A 409 -19.17 -37.80 12.65
C ARG A 409 -17.73 -38.34 12.71
N THR A 410 -17.09 -38.56 11.56
CA THR A 410 -15.74 -39.13 11.48
C THR A 410 -14.73 -38.18 10.85
N ASN A 411 -15.10 -36.90 10.64
CA ASN A 411 -14.30 -35.91 9.90
C ASN A 411 -13.72 -36.51 8.61
N SER A 412 -14.58 -37.11 7.79
CA SER A 412 -14.17 -37.82 6.57
C SER A 412 -14.92 -37.30 5.35
N LEU A 413 -14.25 -37.31 4.20
CA LEU A 413 -14.82 -37.00 2.91
C LEU A 413 -15.15 -38.28 2.16
N LEU A 414 -16.41 -38.42 1.78
CA LEU A 414 -16.85 -39.43 0.83
C LEU A 414 -16.80 -38.81 -0.56
N VAL A 415 -15.77 -39.17 -1.34
CA VAL A 415 -15.54 -38.64 -2.69
C VAL A 415 -15.88 -39.72 -3.70
N LYS A 416 -16.69 -39.37 -4.69
CA LYS A 416 -17.02 -40.23 -5.82
C LYS A 416 -16.50 -39.59 -7.09
N ASP A 417 -15.53 -40.20 -7.76
CA ASP A 417 -15.00 -39.74 -9.05
C ASP A 417 -14.24 -40.86 -9.78
N THR A 418 -13.63 -40.58 -10.91
CA THR A 418 -12.70 -41.47 -11.63
C THR A 418 -11.44 -41.73 -10.81
N GLN A 419 -10.82 -42.90 -10.98
CA GLN A 419 -9.63 -43.31 -10.23
C GLN A 419 -8.49 -42.27 -10.30
N ALA A 420 -8.22 -41.72 -11.50
CA ALA A 420 -7.18 -40.73 -11.70
C ALA A 420 -7.43 -39.44 -10.88
N LYS A 421 -8.68 -39.02 -10.76
CA LYS A 421 -9.07 -37.84 -9.96
C LYS A 421 -9.02 -38.11 -8.46
N LEU A 422 -9.40 -39.31 -8.02
CA LEU A 422 -9.29 -39.69 -6.61
C LEU A 422 -7.83 -39.68 -6.13
N ASP A 423 -6.89 -40.14 -6.96
CA ASP A 423 -5.46 -40.11 -6.62
C ASP A 423 -4.89 -38.67 -6.58
N GLU A 424 -5.35 -37.80 -7.49
CA GLU A 424 -5.03 -36.35 -7.47
C GLU A 424 -5.58 -35.66 -6.21
N ILE A 425 -6.83 -35.94 -5.84
CA ILE A 425 -7.48 -35.42 -4.63
C ILE A 425 -6.76 -35.91 -3.38
N ARG A 426 -6.34 -37.18 -3.32
CA ARG A 426 -5.58 -37.72 -2.18
C ARG A 426 -4.26 -36.98 -1.99
N ALA A 427 -3.51 -36.76 -3.08
CA ALA A 427 -2.26 -36.01 -3.03
C ALA A 427 -2.47 -34.55 -2.59
N LEU A 428 -3.58 -33.93 -3.01
CA LEU A 428 -3.94 -32.57 -2.58
C LEU A 428 -4.30 -32.52 -1.09
N ILE A 429 -5.10 -33.46 -0.61
CA ILE A 429 -5.49 -33.55 0.81
C ILE A 429 -4.26 -33.75 1.69
N GLU A 430 -3.29 -34.59 1.28
CA GLU A 430 -2.05 -34.80 2.03
C GLU A 430 -1.22 -33.51 2.19
N GLN A 431 -1.29 -32.59 1.22
CA GLN A 431 -0.62 -31.28 1.30
C GLN A 431 -1.40 -30.26 2.15
N LEU A 432 -2.73 -30.39 2.24
CA LEU A 432 -3.60 -29.47 2.98
C LEU A 432 -3.76 -29.87 4.46
N ASP A 433 -3.75 -31.18 4.76
CA ASP A 433 -3.95 -31.74 6.10
C ASP A 433 -2.66 -31.65 6.95
N VAL A 434 -2.19 -30.43 7.19
CA VAL A 434 -1.04 -30.14 8.04
C VAL A 434 -1.48 -29.57 9.39
N PRO A 435 -0.78 -29.86 10.51
CA PRO A 435 -1.12 -29.31 11.81
C PRO A 435 -0.99 -27.79 11.83
N VAL A 436 -1.98 -27.11 12.42
CA VAL A 436 -1.93 -25.67 12.63
C VAL A 436 -0.94 -25.32 13.73
N ARG A 437 -0.08 -24.33 13.46
CA ARG A 437 0.85 -23.80 14.45
C ARG A 437 0.09 -23.05 15.54
N GLN A 438 0.62 -23.10 16.76
CA GLN A 438 0.06 -22.38 17.90
C GLN A 438 0.92 -21.16 18.27
N VAL A 439 0.27 -20.11 18.76
CA VAL A 439 0.93 -18.90 19.27
C VAL A 439 0.47 -18.67 20.70
N MET A 440 1.45 -18.45 21.57
CA MET A 440 1.27 -17.91 22.91
C MET A 440 1.43 -16.39 22.86
N ILE A 441 0.44 -15.66 23.34
CA ILE A 441 0.44 -14.21 23.38
C ILE A 441 0.45 -13.77 24.83
N GLU A 442 1.42 -12.96 25.20
CA GLU A 442 1.53 -12.34 26.52
C GLU A 442 1.40 -10.82 26.37
N ALA A 443 0.43 -10.22 27.06
CA ALA A 443 0.38 -8.77 27.22
C ALA A 443 0.89 -8.38 28.59
N ARG A 444 1.55 -7.23 28.70
CA ARG A 444 1.94 -6.63 29.98
C ARG A 444 1.43 -5.21 30.01
N ILE A 445 0.57 -4.91 30.97
CA ILE A 445 0.03 -3.58 31.20
C ILE A 445 0.68 -3.06 32.47
N VAL A 446 1.36 -1.93 32.37
CA VAL A 446 2.07 -1.30 33.49
C VAL A 446 1.45 0.06 33.72
N THR A 447 0.89 0.25 34.92
CA THR A 447 0.40 1.56 35.37
C THR A 447 1.31 2.08 36.46
N LEU A 448 1.88 3.27 36.24
CA LEU A 448 2.71 3.99 37.18
C LEU A 448 1.94 5.21 37.66
N SER A 449 1.85 5.41 38.97
CA SER A 449 1.31 6.61 39.58
C SER A 449 2.33 7.26 40.51
N THR A 450 2.38 8.58 40.53
CA THR A 450 3.21 9.36 41.45
C THR A 450 2.43 10.60 41.87
N ASP A 451 2.26 10.77 43.18
CA ASP A 451 1.49 11.84 43.78
C ASP A 451 2.37 12.63 44.75
N PHE A 452 2.54 13.91 44.46
CA PHE A 452 3.28 14.85 45.30
C PHE A 452 2.35 15.95 45.80
N GLN A 453 2.37 16.22 47.10
CA GLN A 453 1.61 17.30 47.72
C GLN A 453 2.45 18.06 48.75
N GLU A 454 2.42 19.39 48.66
CA GLU A 454 3.06 20.31 49.58
C GLU A 454 2.02 21.34 50.06
N ASP A 455 1.75 21.35 51.36
CA ASP A 455 0.91 22.35 52.01
C ASP A 455 1.70 23.14 53.04
N LEU A 456 1.53 24.46 53.00
CA LEU A 456 2.05 25.38 54.02
C LEU A 456 0.94 26.33 54.43
N GLY A 457 0.66 26.41 55.73
CA GLY A 457 -0.45 27.15 56.29
C GLY A 457 -0.11 27.82 57.61
N VAL A 458 -0.88 28.85 57.95
CA VAL A 458 -0.66 29.65 59.16
C VAL A 458 -1.97 29.89 59.89
N LYS A 459 -1.97 29.71 61.21
CA LYS A 459 -3.12 29.98 62.05
C LYS A 459 -2.78 31.04 63.09
N TRP A 460 -3.62 32.05 63.17
CA TRP A 460 -3.52 33.14 64.13
C TRP A 460 -4.68 33.06 65.11
N THR A 461 -4.38 33.01 66.40
CA THR A 461 -5.40 33.06 67.46
C THR A 461 -5.10 34.20 68.41
N ALA A 462 -6.10 35.00 68.75
CA ALA A 462 -5.95 36.14 69.66
C ALA A 462 -7.06 36.09 70.71
N GLN A 463 -6.66 36.02 71.98
CA GLN A 463 -7.57 35.96 73.13
C GLN A 463 -7.27 37.11 74.08
N LYS A 464 -8.31 37.85 74.49
CA LYS A 464 -8.21 38.85 75.56
C LYS A 464 -9.07 38.45 76.74
N ASN A 465 -8.43 38.15 77.86
CA ASN A 465 -9.05 37.88 79.13
C ASN A 465 -9.38 39.20 79.83
N ASN A 466 -10.66 39.47 80.08
CA ASN A 466 -11.08 40.69 80.75
C ASN A 466 -11.05 40.46 82.27
N LEU A 467 -10.05 40.99 82.97
CA LEU A 467 -9.84 40.76 84.41
C LEU A 467 -10.78 41.58 85.32
N LEU A 468 -11.77 42.29 84.76
CA LEU A 468 -12.58 43.28 85.50
C LEU A 468 -14.04 42.88 85.75
N ASN A 469 -14.53 41.78 85.17
CA ASN A 469 -15.89 41.25 85.46
C ASN A 469 -15.83 39.73 85.59
N ASN A 470 -16.42 39.21 86.67
CA ASN A 470 -16.55 37.78 86.97
C ASN A 470 -17.67 37.11 86.15
N ASP A 471 -17.84 37.56 84.91
CA ASP A 471 -18.77 37.01 83.93
C ASP A 471 -17.91 36.53 82.76
N ASP A 472 -18.09 35.27 82.34
CA ASP A 472 -17.23 34.49 81.44
C ASP A 472 -17.29 34.99 79.97
N THR A 473 -17.21 36.30 79.75
CA THR A 473 -17.20 36.94 78.44
C THR A 473 -15.77 37.29 78.03
N THR A 474 -15.10 36.31 77.44
CA THR A 474 -13.85 36.52 76.70
C THR A 474 -14.10 37.44 75.50
N LEU A 475 -13.34 38.53 75.37
CA LEU A 475 -13.42 39.39 74.18
C LEU A 475 -12.53 38.78 73.09
N SER A 476 -13.14 38.06 72.16
CA SER A 476 -12.46 37.58 70.96
C SER A 476 -12.13 38.77 70.05
N VAL A 477 -10.84 38.99 69.78
CA VAL A 477 -10.38 39.96 68.77
C VAL A 477 -9.99 39.17 67.53
N GLY A 478 -10.99 38.83 66.71
CA GLY A 478 -10.77 38.17 65.43
C GLY A 478 -11.88 37.21 65.03
N GLY A 479 -12.33 37.34 63.78
CA GLY A 479 -13.12 36.34 63.04
C GLY A 479 -14.57 36.09 63.50
N ALA A 480 -15.47 35.83 62.53
CA ALA A 480 -16.77 35.25 62.83
C ALA A 480 -16.61 33.73 63.00
N GLY A 481 -16.70 33.23 64.24
CA GLY A 481 -16.58 31.81 64.57
C GLY A 481 -16.45 31.55 66.07
N THR A 482 -16.68 30.30 66.49
CA THR A 482 -16.56 29.89 67.89
C THR A 482 -15.09 29.69 68.27
N GLY A 483 -14.60 30.52 69.18
CA GLY A 483 -13.25 30.44 69.76
C GLY A 483 -12.21 31.30 69.04
N ASN A 484 -11.88 32.46 69.62
CA ASN A 484 -10.63 33.26 69.59
C ASN A 484 -9.64 33.16 68.39
N VAL A 485 -10.08 32.81 67.18
CA VAL A 485 -9.24 32.59 66.00
C VAL A 485 -9.39 33.78 65.05
N PHE A 486 -8.30 34.52 64.84
CA PHE A 486 -8.25 35.65 63.93
C PHE A 486 -8.31 35.20 62.47
N THR A 487 -7.48 34.21 62.11
CA THR A 487 -7.50 33.56 60.79
C THR A 487 -7.08 32.11 60.94
N ASP A 488 -7.89 31.19 60.45
CA ASP A 488 -7.51 29.78 60.34
C ASP A 488 -7.14 29.45 58.89
N LEU A 489 -5.85 29.50 58.60
CA LEU A 489 -5.29 29.04 57.32
C LEU A 489 -4.34 27.87 57.57
N GLY A 490 -4.56 27.10 58.64
CA GLY A 490 -3.76 25.93 58.98
C GLY A 490 -3.90 24.79 57.96
N VAL A 491 -2.90 23.91 57.93
CA VAL A 491 -2.94 22.68 57.13
C VAL A 491 -3.79 21.64 57.86
N THR A 492 -4.85 21.20 57.18
CA THR A 492 -5.80 20.21 57.66
C THR A 492 -5.53 18.89 56.94
N GLY A 493 -4.74 18.00 57.55
CA GLY A 493 -4.38 16.72 56.96
C GLY A 493 -3.60 15.85 57.96
N GLY A 494 -3.79 14.53 57.90
CA GLY A 494 -3.01 13.59 58.73
C GLY A 494 -1.52 13.68 58.39
N GLY A 495 -0.66 13.79 59.40
CA GLY A 495 0.79 13.94 59.20
C GLY A 495 1.28 15.38 59.06
N SER A 496 0.42 16.39 59.21
CA SER A 496 0.87 17.78 59.29
C SER A 496 1.67 18.02 60.57
N SER A 497 2.76 18.78 60.44
CA SER A 497 3.58 19.22 61.58
C SER A 497 3.33 20.70 61.83
N ALA A 498 3.20 21.09 63.10
CA ALA A 498 2.94 22.46 63.49
C ALA A 498 3.97 23.00 64.50
N LEU A 499 4.36 24.27 64.34
CA LEU A 499 5.16 25.04 65.28
C LEU A 499 4.33 26.22 65.76
N ALA A 500 4.03 26.26 67.06
CA ALA A 500 3.27 27.33 67.69
C ALA A 500 4.16 28.23 68.56
N ILE A 501 4.01 29.55 68.42
CA ILE A 501 4.65 30.57 69.25
C ILE A 501 3.54 31.45 69.83
N GLY A 502 3.48 31.52 71.17
CA GLY A 502 2.51 32.32 71.91
C GLY A 502 3.16 33.51 72.61
N PHE A 503 2.57 34.68 72.47
CA PHE A 503 2.94 35.90 73.19
C PHE A 503 1.82 36.26 74.17
N ALA A 504 2.14 36.39 75.45
CA ALA A 504 1.18 36.72 76.50
C ALA A 504 1.58 38.02 77.23
N THR A 505 0.70 39.02 77.23
CA THR A 505 0.92 40.31 77.91
C THR A 505 -0.39 40.86 78.47
N ASN A 506 -0.44 41.25 79.76
CA ASN A 506 -1.58 41.93 80.41
C ASN A 506 -2.97 41.41 79.99
N GLY A 507 -3.17 40.09 80.13
CA GLY A 507 -4.44 39.43 79.82
C GLY A 507 -4.71 39.19 78.32
N THR A 508 -3.83 39.58 77.40
CA THR A 508 -3.93 39.29 75.97
C THR A 508 -2.92 38.21 75.57
N ILE A 509 -3.38 37.20 74.83
CA ILE A 509 -2.58 36.10 74.28
C ILE A 509 -2.71 36.12 72.77
N LEU A 510 -1.59 36.16 72.06
CA LEU A 510 -1.50 36.03 70.61
C LEU A 510 -0.69 34.79 70.28
N ASN A 511 -1.29 33.81 69.61
CA ASN A 511 -0.59 32.64 69.11
C ASN A 511 -0.48 32.68 67.59
N LEU A 512 0.73 32.38 67.12
CA LEU A 512 1.07 32.10 65.73
C LEU A 512 1.40 30.62 65.62
N GLU A 513 0.67 29.89 64.79
CA GLU A 513 0.95 28.50 64.48
C GLU A 513 1.28 28.35 63.00
N LEU A 514 2.49 27.89 62.70
CA LEU A 514 2.93 27.52 61.35
C LEU A 514 2.71 26.03 61.19
N SER A 515 1.99 25.62 60.15
CA SER A 515 1.71 24.21 59.86
C SER A 515 2.16 23.86 58.45
N ALA A 516 2.77 22.69 58.29
CA ALA A 516 3.27 22.20 57.00
C ALA A 516 2.99 20.70 56.82
N LEU A 517 2.78 20.30 55.58
CA LEU A 517 2.68 18.91 55.14
C LEU A 517 3.44 18.75 53.82
N LEU A 518 4.27 17.71 53.74
CA LEU A 518 4.88 17.27 52.50
C LEU A 518 4.59 15.76 52.36
N SER A 519 3.89 15.38 51.31
CA SER A 519 3.55 14.00 50.98
C SER A 519 4.12 13.67 49.60
N ASP A 520 4.80 12.53 49.52
CA ASP A 520 5.34 11.96 48.29
C ASP A 520 4.97 10.48 48.26
N GLY A 521 4.09 10.10 47.33
CA GLY A 521 3.54 8.77 47.18
C GLY A 521 3.71 8.29 45.74
N GLY A 522 3.79 6.97 45.56
CA GLY A 522 3.82 6.37 44.24
C GLY A 522 3.40 4.91 44.25
N GLY A 523 2.94 4.43 43.11
CA GLY A 523 2.47 3.07 42.89
C GLY A 523 2.89 2.54 41.53
N GLU A 524 3.13 1.24 41.45
CA GLU A 524 3.35 0.49 40.21
C GLU A 524 2.43 -0.73 40.22
N VAL A 525 1.61 -0.86 39.19
CA VAL A 525 0.69 -1.99 39.00
C VAL A 525 1.03 -2.67 37.68
N ILE A 526 1.26 -3.99 37.73
CA ILE A 526 1.59 -4.80 36.56
C ILE A 526 0.53 -5.88 36.40
N SER A 527 -0.12 -5.89 35.24
CA SER A 527 -1.11 -6.89 34.85
C SER A 527 -0.61 -7.67 33.64
N GLN A 528 -0.58 -9.02 33.72
CA GLN A 528 -0.03 -9.89 32.68
C GLN A 528 -1.03 -10.95 32.20
N PRO A 529 -2.01 -10.62 31.35
CA PRO A 529 -2.87 -11.62 30.73
C PRO A 529 -2.10 -12.41 29.65
N LYS A 530 -2.33 -13.72 29.61
CA LYS A 530 -1.65 -14.64 28.71
C LYS A 530 -2.62 -15.66 28.12
N VAL A 531 -2.52 -15.91 26.83
CA VAL A 531 -3.41 -16.83 26.11
C VAL A 531 -2.65 -17.60 25.04
N ILE A 532 -3.06 -18.83 24.76
CA ILE A 532 -2.54 -19.65 23.66
C ILE A 532 -3.68 -19.89 22.69
N THR A 533 -3.43 -19.74 21.40
CA THR A 533 -4.41 -20.01 20.35
C THR A 533 -3.75 -20.55 19.10
N ALA A 534 -4.54 -21.17 18.23
CA ALA A 534 -4.09 -21.60 16.91
C ALA A 534 -3.98 -20.39 15.95
N ASP A 535 -3.21 -20.58 14.88
CA ASP A 535 -3.14 -19.61 13.77
C ASP A 535 -4.55 -19.25 13.25
N LYS A 536 -4.82 -17.96 13.06
CA LYS A 536 -6.10 -17.37 12.62
C LYS A 536 -7.31 -17.56 13.56
N MET A 537 -7.14 -18.15 14.74
CA MET A 537 -8.23 -18.32 15.70
C MET A 537 -8.26 -17.23 16.76
N LYS A 538 -9.40 -16.56 16.90
CA LYS A 538 -9.65 -15.55 17.94
C LYS A 538 -9.65 -16.21 19.32
N ALA A 539 -8.88 -15.65 20.23
CA ALA A 539 -8.88 -16.04 21.64
C ALA A 539 -9.16 -14.85 22.55
N VAL A 540 -9.86 -15.10 23.64
CA VAL A 540 -10.28 -14.08 24.61
C VAL A 540 -10.00 -14.58 26.01
N ILE A 541 -9.33 -13.75 26.81
CA ILE A 541 -9.18 -13.93 28.25
C ILE A 541 -9.71 -12.67 28.95
N LYS A 542 -10.61 -12.86 29.92
CA LYS A 542 -11.19 -11.78 30.73
C LYS A 542 -11.08 -12.14 32.21
N SER A 543 -10.77 -11.16 33.05
CA SER A 543 -10.77 -11.29 34.51
C SER A 543 -11.33 -10.01 35.12
N GLY A 544 -12.35 -10.11 35.96
CA GLY A 544 -12.96 -8.94 36.59
C GLY A 544 -14.31 -9.25 37.21
N LYS A 545 -15.17 -8.24 37.27
CA LYS A 545 -16.49 -8.31 37.90
C LYS A 545 -17.55 -7.68 37.00
N GLU A 546 -18.78 -8.11 37.15
CA GLU A 546 -19.94 -7.48 36.51
C GLU A 546 -20.65 -6.60 37.53
N ILE A 547 -20.88 -5.33 37.18
CA ILE A 547 -21.57 -4.36 38.04
C ILE A 547 -23.02 -4.22 37.55
N PRO A 548 -24.03 -4.37 38.42
CA PRO A 548 -25.42 -4.15 38.08
C PRO A 548 -25.75 -2.66 37.97
N TYR A 549 -26.44 -2.27 36.90
CA TYR A 549 -26.99 -0.95 36.64
C TYR A 549 -28.50 -1.03 36.51
N GLU A 550 -29.21 -0.07 37.08
CA GLU A 550 -30.66 0.06 36.90
C GLU A 550 -30.97 0.80 35.59
N GLU A 551 -31.62 0.12 34.66
CA GLU A 551 -32.12 0.70 33.40
C GLU A 551 -33.65 0.80 33.42
N LYS A 552 -34.18 1.90 32.88
CA LYS A 552 -35.63 2.05 32.68
C LYS A 552 -36.02 1.35 31.39
N THR A 553 -36.84 0.30 31.49
CA THR A 553 -37.43 -0.37 30.33
C THR A 553 -38.44 0.54 29.63
N SER A 554 -38.76 0.22 28.38
CA SER A 554 -39.77 0.94 27.58
C SER A 554 -41.17 0.95 28.20
N SER A 555 -41.45 0.05 29.15
CA SER A 555 -42.70 -0.02 29.92
C SER A 555 -42.67 0.81 31.22
N GLY A 556 -41.57 1.50 31.52
CA GLY A 556 -41.40 2.29 32.74
C GLY A 556 -41.00 1.49 33.99
N ALA A 557 -40.82 0.17 33.86
CA ALA A 557 -40.30 -0.68 34.93
C ALA A 557 -38.76 -0.64 34.99
N THR A 558 -38.19 -0.73 36.19
CA THR A 558 -36.74 -0.83 36.39
C THR A 558 -36.27 -2.26 36.09
N SER A 559 -35.28 -2.40 35.21
CA SER A 559 -34.57 -3.67 34.92
C SER A 559 -33.11 -3.52 35.33
N VAL A 560 -32.49 -4.61 35.77
CA VAL A 560 -31.06 -4.63 36.11
C VAL A 560 -30.26 -5.11 34.89
N ALA A 561 -29.32 -4.30 34.42
CA ALA A 561 -28.37 -4.62 33.36
C ALA A 561 -26.96 -4.73 33.92
N PHE A 562 -26.21 -5.77 33.58
CA PHE A 562 -24.84 -5.94 34.04
C PHE A 562 -23.86 -5.29 33.06
N LYS A 563 -22.87 -4.55 33.58
CA LYS A 563 -21.74 -4.05 32.80
C LYS A 563 -20.44 -4.66 33.29
N ASP A 564 -19.62 -5.13 32.36
CA ASP A 564 -18.30 -5.69 32.62
C ASP A 564 -17.35 -4.57 33.12
N ALA A 565 -16.64 -4.84 34.22
CA ALA A 565 -15.42 -4.15 34.62
C ALA A 565 -14.31 -5.20 34.66
N VAL A 566 -13.64 -5.41 33.52
CA VAL A 566 -12.69 -6.50 33.32
C VAL A 566 -11.35 -6.03 32.75
N LEU A 567 -10.29 -6.68 33.21
CA LEU A 567 -9.04 -6.80 32.47
C LEU A 567 -9.25 -7.85 31.38
N GLY A 568 -9.18 -7.45 30.12
CA GLY A 568 -9.41 -8.30 28.96
C GLY A 568 -8.27 -8.24 27.95
N LEU A 569 -7.91 -9.40 27.39
CA LEU A 569 -7.12 -9.51 26.16
C LEU A 569 -7.93 -10.35 25.16
N GLU A 570 -8.25 -9.74 24.04
CA GLU A 570 -8.80 -10.38 22.86
C GLU A 570 -7.76 -10.27 21.74
N VAL A 571 -7.41 -11.41 21.13
CA VAL A 571 -6.39 -11.45 20.08
C VAL A 571 -6.71 -12.47 19.00
N THR A 572 -6.45 -12.10 17.75
CA THR A 572 -6.45 -13.01 16.60
C THR A 572 -5.07 -12.96 15.95
N PRO A 573 -4.23 -14.00 16.13
CA PRO A 573 -2.91 -14.03 15.51
C PRO A 573 -2.96 -14.62 14.10
N GLN A 574 -2.02 -14.21 13.26
CA GLN A 574 -1.72 -14.78 11.96
C GLN A 574 -0.21 -14.91 11.80
N ILE A 575 0.28 -16.12 11.57
CA ILE A 575 1.71 -16.38 11.41
C ILE A 575 2.10 -16.33 9.94
N THR A 576 3.06 -15.48 9.60
CA THR A 576 3.58 -15.34 8.25
C THR A 576 4.59 -16.45 7.91
N PRO A 577 4.88 -16.71 6.61
CA PRO A 577 5.87 -17.72 6.20
C PRO A 577 7.30 -17.44 6.68
N ASP A 578 7.64 -16.18 6.94
CA ASP A 578 8.94 -15.75 7.49
C ASP A 578 9.00 -15.80 9.02
N GLY A 579 7.97 -16.31 9.70
CA GLY A 579 7.96 -16.55 11.15
C GLY A 579 7.62 -15.33 12.00
N ARG A 580 7.07 -14.26 11.41
CA ARG A 580 6.49 -13.13 12.14
C ARG A 580 5.02 -13.37 12.46
N VAL A 581 4.48 -12.63 13.42
CA VAL A 581 3.09 -12.76 13.87
C VAL A 581 2.38 -11.43 13.69
N ILE A 582 1.38 -11.41 12.81
CA ILE A 582 0.40 -10.33 12.70
C ILE A 582 -0.67 -10.60 13.77
N MET A 583 -1.07 -9.60 14.53
CA MET A 583 -2.07 -9.76 15.58
C MET A 583 -3.06 -8.62 15.53
N ASP A 584 -4.34 -8.94 15.46
CA ASP A 584 -5.42 -8.03 15.81
C ASP A 584 -5.64 -8.11 17.31
N ILE A 585 -5.33 -7.03 18.02
CA ILE A 585 -5.31 -7.00 19.49
C ILE A 585 -6.33 -6.01 19.98
N LYS A 586 -7.19 -6.45 20.90
CA LYS A 586 -8.06 -5.62 21.71
C LYS A 586 -7.78 -5.88 23.19
N ILE A 587 -7.19 -4.89 23.85
CA ILE A 587 -6.90 -4.92 25.29
C ILE A 587 -7.86 -3.99 25.99
N ASN A 588 -8.45 -4.47 27.08
CA ASN A 588 -9.25 -3.67 27.99
C ASN A 588 -8.67 -3.75 29.41
N ASN A 589 -8.64 -2.63 30.12
CA ASN A 589 -8.27 -2.54 31.51
C ASN A 589 -9.25 -1.59 32.23
N ASP A 590 -10.31 -2.19 32.77
CA ASP A 590 -11.30 -1.46 33.55
C ASP A 590 -10.96 -1.47 35.05
N ASP A 591 -11.16 -0.33 35.70
CA ASP A 591 -11.08 -0.20 37.16
C ASP A 591 -12.38 0.37 37.73
N THR A 592 -12.76 -0.11 38.91
CA THR A 592 -13.95 0.33 39.63
C THR A 592 -13.53 1.38 40.65
N THR A 593 -13.89 2.63 40.40
CA THR A 593 -13.56 3.73 41.32
C THR A 593 -14.54 3.77 42.50
N ALA A 594 -14.12 4.33 43.63
CA ALA A 594 -15.00 4.61 44.77
C ALA A 594 -16.01 5.74 44.48
N ASP A 595 -15.82 6.45 43.35
CA ASP A 595 -16.72 7.49 42.90
C ASP A 595 -18.04 6.88 42.43
N THR A 596 -19.12 7.37 43.03
CA THR A 596 -20.48 7.03 42.64
C THR A 596 -21.21 8.29 42.22
N SER A 597 -21.93 8.22 41.10
CA SER A 597 -22.85 9.27 40.68
C SER A 597 -24.27 8.77 40.96
N ASN A 598 -25.01 9.46 41.83
CA ASN A 598 -26.35 9.04 42.27
C ASN A 598 -26.39 7.59 42.80
N ASN A 599 -25.43 7.19 43.65
CA ASN A 599 -25.28 5.83 44.18
C ASN A 599 -24.96 4.73 43.12
N VAL A 600 -24.67 5.11 41.87
CA VAL A 600 -24.25 4.19 40.81
C VAL A 600 -22.71 4.24 40.66
N PRO A 601 -22.01 3.10 40.70
CA PRO A 601 -20.55 3.05 40.52
C PRO A 601 -20.10 3.56 39.14
N ILE A 602 -18.97 4.27 39.12
CA ILE A 602 -18.29 4.70 37.89
C ILE A 602 -17.19 3.70 37.54
N ILE A 603 -17.18 3.25 36.28
CA ILE A 603 -16.13 2.39 35.72
C ILE A 603 -15.18 3.27 34.93
N SER A 604 -13.89 3.22 35.28
CA SER A 604 -12.82 3.84 34.49
C SER A 604 -12.30 2.81 33.50
N THR A 605 -12.46 3.07 32.20
CA THR A 605 -12.15 2.12 31.13
C THR A 605 -10.91 2.55 30.36
N ASN A 606 -9.92 1.66 30.21
CA ASN A 606 -8.77 1.89 29.32
C ASN A 606 -8.75 0.83 28.22
N GLU A 607 -8.99 1.24 26.98
CA GLU A 607 -9.09 0.31 25.84
C GLU A 607 -8.07 0.65 24.75
N ILE A 608 -7.43 -0.37 24.18
CA ILE A 608 -6.56 -0.28 23.01
C ILE A 608 -6.99 -1.33 21.99
N SER A 609 -7.27 -0.88 20.76
CA SER A 609 -7.57 -1.74 19.62
C SER A 609 -6.59 -1.40 18.48
N THR A 610 -5.77 -2.36 18.09
CA THR A 610 -4.73 -2.15 17.08
C THR A 610 -4.35 -3.44 16.37
N GLN A 611 -3.79 -3.30 15.17
CA GLN A 611 -3.19 -4.39 14.43
C GLN A 611 -1.68 -4.16 14.35
N VAL A 612 -0.88 -5.15 14.74
CA VAL A 612 0.58 -5.05 14.75
C VAL A 612 1.24 -6.28 14.16
N LEU A 613 2.42 -6.08 13.57
CA LEU A 613 3.32 -7.15 13.13
C LEU A 613 4.52 -7.19 14.06
N VAL A 614 4.78 -8.35 14.66
CA VAL A 614 5.85 -8.52 15.65
C VAL A 614 6.66 -9.78 15.32
N GLU A 615 7.95 -9.77 15.60
CA GLU A 615 8.79 -10.95 15.45
C GLU A 615 8.53 -11.98 16.57
N ASN A 616 8.85 -13.24 16.29
CA ASN A 616 8.64 -14.32 17.25
C ASN A 616 9.52 -14.15 18.50
N GLY A 617 8.89 -13.96 19.66
CA GLY A 617 9.55 -13.82 20.96
C GLY A 617 9.97 -12.39 21.30
N GLU A 618 9.78 -11.43 20.40
CA GLU A 618 10.10 -10.01 20.66
C GLU A 618 8.95 -9.27 21.34
N THR A 619 9.29 -8.28 22.16
CA THR A 619 8.31 -7.42 22.83
C THR A 619 8.22 -6.08 22.11
N ILE A 620 7.01 -5.68 21.73
CA ILE A 620 6.72 -4.34 21.22
C ILE A 620 5.86 -3.56 22.21
N VAL A 621 6.07 -2.24 22.25
CA VAL A 621 5.18 -1.30 22.95
C VAL A 621 4.04 -0.94 22.01
N LEU A 622 2.82 -1.32 22.37
CA LEU A 622 1.62 -0.99 21.58
C LEU A 622 1.24 0.49 21.73
N GLY A 623 1.48 1.06 22.91
CA GLY A 623 1.18 2.44 23.23
C GLY A 623 1.08 2.68 24.73
N GLY A 624 0.64 3.88 25.08
CA GLY A 624 0.45 4.30 26.45
C GLY A 624 -0.23 5.65 26.58
N VAL A 625 -0.64 5.99 27.80
CA VAL A 625 -1.25 7.28 28.15
C VAL A 625 -0.48 7.89 29.30
N PHE A 626 -0.03 9.14 29.13
CA PHE A 626 0.59 9.92 30.19
C PHE A 626 -0.32 11.08 30.57
N LYS A 627 -0.62 11.21 31.85
CA LYS A 627 -1.48 12.25 32.42
C LYS A 627 -0.73 12.92 33.56
N GLN A 628 -0.71 14.25 33.56
CA GLN A 628 -0.18 15.05 34.65
C GLN A 628 -1.17 16.12 35.06
N THR A 629 -1.49 16.19 36.35
CA THR A 629 -2.39 17.19 36.93
C THR A 629 -1.62 18.01 37.95
N GLN A 630 -1.43 19.30 37.65
CA GLN A 630 -0.83 20.26 38.58
C GLN A 630 -1.92 21.19 39.12
N SER A 631 -2.03 21.26 40.44
CA SER A 631 -2.94 22.15 41.14
C SER A 631 -2.17 23.03 42.10
N LYS A 632 -2.39 24.35 42.00
CA LYS A 632 -1.84 25.34 42.92
C LYS A 632 -2.97 26.19 43.47
N SER A 633 -3.25 26.02 44.75
CA SER A 633 -4.26 26.79 45.47
C SER A 633 -3.60 27.72 46.48
N VAL A 634 -4.02 28.99 46.47
CA VAL A 634 -3.55 29.98 47.44
C VAL A 634 -4.77 30.64 48.09
N THR A 635 -5.03 30.27 49.33
CA THR A 635 -6.08 30.89 50.15
C THR A 635 -5.41 31.94 51.03
N LYS A 636 -5.86 33.19 50.98
CA LYS A 636 -5.20 34.30 51.70
C LYS A 636 -6.20 35.27 52.30
N VAL A 637 -5.75 35.99 53.33
CA VAL A 637 -6.47 37.15 53.85
C VAL A 637 -6.32 38.30 52.85
N PRO A 638 -7.41 38.94 52.40
CA PRO A 638 -7.33 40.14 51.55
C PRO A 638 -6.44 41.21 52.19
N LEU A 639 -5.68 41.95 51.37
CA LEU A 639 -4.69 42.97 51.78
C LEU A 639 -3.44 42.39 52.50
N LEU A 640 -3.61 41.68 53.62
CA LEU A 640 -2.50 41.20 54.46
C LEU A 640 -1.68 40.08 53.80
N GLY A 641 -2.31 39.21 53.02
CA GLY A 641 -1.64 38.11 52.33
C GLY A 641 -0.78 38.52 51.13
N ASP A 642 -0.91 39.78 50.68
CA ASP A 642 -0.20 40.33 49.52
C ASP A 642 0.98 41.22 49.89
N ILE A 643 1.23 41.45 51.19
CA ILE A 643 2.36 42.24 51.65
C ILE A 643 3.67 41.49 51.36
N PRO A 644 4.68 42.11 50.73
CA PRO A 644 5.98 41.48 50.50
C PRO A 644 6.64 41.08 51.82
N TYR A 645 7.37 39.95 51.82
CA TYR A 645 8.03 39.32 52.98
C TYR A 645 7.08 38.76 54.05
N VAL A 646 6.07 39.51 54.47
CA VAL A 646 5.20 39.15 55.60
C VAL A 646 3.90 38.44 55.18
N GLY A 647 3.48 38.59 53.93
CA GLY A 647 2.22 38.03 53.41
C GLY A 647 2.15 36.50 53.44
N SER A 648 3.29 35.80 53.53
CA SER A 648 3.31 34.35 53.75
C SER A 648 2.70 33.94 55.09
N LEU A 649 2.68 34.84 56.10
CA LEU A 649 2.04 34.59 57.39
C LEU A 649 0.51 34.74 57.36
N PHE A 650 -0.06 35.17 56.24
CA PHE A 650 -1.50 35.42 56.07
C PHE A 650 -2.07 34.68 54.86
N ARG A 651 -1.43 33.59 54.44
CA ARG A 651 -1.88 32.73 53.34
C ARG A 651 -1.58 31.25 53.61
N LYS A 652 -2.42 30.38 53.05
CA LYS A 652 -2.19 28.95 52.86
C LYS A 652 -1.86 28.69 51.40
N THR A 653 -0.78 27.97 51.14
CA THR A 653 -0.39 27.53 49.81
C THR A 653 -0.45 26.01 49.76
N THR A 654 -1.18 25.48 48.78
CA THR A 654 -1.29 24.05 48.48
C THR A 654 -0.78 23.85 47.06
N ASN A 655 0.30 23.08 46.91
CA ASN A 655 0.81 22.64 45.62
C ASN A 655 0.62 21.12 45.53
N GLN A 656 0.00 20.65 44.46
CA GLN A 656 -0.22 19.24 44.19
C GLN A 656 0.21 18.93 42.75
N ASP A 657 0.99 17.85 42.56
CA ASP A 657 1.44 17.34 41.27
C ASP A 657 1.19 15.83 41.24
N SER A 658 0.21 15.40 40.44
CA SER A 658 -0.13 13.99 40.25
C SER A 658 0.21 13.57 38.82
N LYS A 659 0.95 12.47 38.68
CA LYS A 659 1.41 11.89 37.42
C LYS A 659 0.93 10.45 37.33
N GLU A 660 0.40 10.09 36.17
CA GLU A 660 -0.10 8.76 35.87
C GLU A 660 0.38 8.36 34.47
N GLU A 661 0.99 7.18 34.34
CA GLU A 661 1.51 6.64 33.09
C GLU A 661 1.03 5.19 32.92
N LEU A 662 0.36 4.92 31.80
CA LEU A 662 -0.05 3.59 31.38
C LEU A 662 0.80 3.18 30.19
N LEU A 663 1.42 2.00 30.23
CA LEU A 663 2.17 1.41 29.13
C LEU A 663 1.68 -0.01 28.85
N VAL A 664 1.52 -0.34 27.57
CA VAL A 664 1.06 -1.66 27.14
C VAL A 664 2.09 -2.30 26.21
N PHE A 665 2.57 -3.48 26.62
CA PHE A 665 3.52 -4.30 25.88
C PHE A 665 2.85 -5.59 25.41
N ILE A 666 3.26 -6.11 24.26
CA ILE A 666 2.83 -7.42 23.76
C ILE A 666 4.05 -8.22 23.32
N THR A 667 4.03 -9.52 23.60
CA THR A 667 5.07 -10.49 23.20
C THR A 667 4.40 -11.75 22.66
N PRO A 668 4.42 -12.00 21.34
CA PRO A 668 3.99 -13.29 20.79
C PRO A 668 5.13 -14.30 20.83
N ARG A 669 4.79 -15.58 20.99
CA ARG A 669 5.73 -16.70 20.91
C ARG A 669 5.07 -17.87 20.18
N ILE A 670 5.62 -18.26 19.05
CA ILE A 670 5.20 -19.46 18.31
C ILE A 670 5.65 -20.69 19.12
N ILE A 671 4.70 -21.59 19.38
CA ILE A 671 4.96 -22.86 20.05
C ILE A 671 5.29 -23.88 18.96
N ASN A 672 6.52 -24.42 18.99
CA ASN A 672 6.90 -25.55 18.16
C ASN A 672 6.66 -26.84 18.96
N ASP A 673 6.15 -27.89 18.31
CA ASP A 673 5.72 -29.15 18.93
C ASP A 673 6.80 -29.87 19.77
N ASP A 674 8.09 -29.53 19.63
CA ASP A 674 9.18 -30.11 20.44
C ASP A 674 9.31 -29.54 21.86
N VAL A 675 8.56 -28.48 22.21
CA VAL A 675 8.58 -27.95 23.58
C VAL A 675 7.49 -28.66 24.38
N SER A 676 7.79 -29.86 24.85
CA SER A 676 7.05 -30.49 25.94
C SER A 676 6.99 -29.52 27.12
N LEU A 677 5.83 -28.91 27.33
CA LEU A 677 5.51 -28.13 28.52
C LEU A 677 5.52 -29.10 29.71
N ARG A 678 6.65 -29.13 30.42
CA ARG A 678 6.81 -29.80 31.71
C ARG A 678 6.86 -28.78 32.83
#